data_AF-A0A5E4KM99-F1
#
_entry.id   AF-A0A5E4KM99-F1
#
_cell.length_a   1.000
_cell.length_b   1.000
_cell.length_c   1.000
_cell.angle_alpha   90.00
_cell.angle_beta   90.00
_cell.angle_gamma   90.00
#
_symmetry.space_group_name_H-M   'P 1'
#
loop_
_entity.id
_entity.type
_entity.pdbx_description
1 polymer ?
#
loop_
_entity_poly.entity_id
_entity_poly.type
_entity_poly.pdbx_seq_one_letter_code
_entity_poly.pdbx_strand_id
1 'polypeptide(L)'
;MNDILNAVKDYTARGWVCHPLSSPKDNGNSPGKKPLLPGWQNLQKTPDDIERFITQGCNIGLVCGAVSGITALDMDSMFFADDLFNGFDTEVKTLRSSRTKGRGHIYFKYNPNLPSQKHHDLGIEILNDGNNIVLPPSTHLSGDTYRWIDQTVPLIEMPKALEERIINLFKTETELRHILSKCRHCFRALIKRRHEIDWHGGEGRQYMLAVCTDLVAKGATENHIKMFAKLVYGTGYDESATLEEYRNIDKNKTWTCDKLKENLPTYIDLTQCEKCNERREAFKEKDKEKVKEREVEVPQHISQHIKDKADEVMTTGDPVRFILDTIQTMHTGDEGTAKALLVSVGCQSVGNSEGLQPKLSGDSGMGKSHVCKAMVHVTPKEYLLTGAVSDKALFYMKICPGTVYYCDDVTPSENLQSVIKQSTTHYRTGTKYHTVHDKKLVDMFIPPRLAWWITSVDDDVSMQVLNRQFNLEVDESTDQDLKVVQFHSDLAVKGEVEFPESDDVEVCREILRQVKQKLYSVKIPFANDIQWKDPSNRRNYSMFLDMIKSFAVLRFRQRQEVDGYLIATIDDYEDARELYCSRASNMRLKLNKMEMDVCRTIHELTQLQGWCDSKAIERHMNLSQQRVHQLIHGRKDRNESGLLSKVKGLHHELQNVKDGDRYTNKNTYTLDSFSLVGSYDSVVELSEKIKEQYRSSQYNHYNHTTTVNGCSVKPDTVDIKIYDNYITTTTTTNKSVHQTDSYIFVSKSEKSSLFASTPKIGCSGSSVATDSENVVVVRGSSGCNGSTDNEKRGSSVILSSKTDYTNIALHVNEWLSESYGVTYTGSNIKASIDWFIDNVTAKFDLPRESAAKIVKDAFRNRGWV
;
A
#
# COMPACT_ATOMS: atom_id res chain seq x y z
N MET A 1 -7.86 43.78 44.22
CA MET A 1 -6.44 43.40 43.96
C MET A 1 -6.07 42.21 44.85
N ASN A 2 -6.26 42.32 46.18
CA ASN A 2 -6.22 41.19 47.11
C ASN A 2 -7.05 39.98 46.64
N ASP A 3 -8.19 40.22 45.99
CA ASP A 3 -9.13 39.18 45.54
C ASP A 3 -8.54 38.25 44.47
N ILE A 4 -7.75 38.80 43.52
CA ILE A 4 -7.07 37.98 42.50
C ILE A 4 -5.95 37.16 43.17
N LEU A 5 -5.21 37.75 44.10
CA LEU A 5 -4.13 37.06 44.81
C LEU A 5 -4.64 35.90 45.67
N ASN A 6 -5.78 36.08 46.33
CA ASN A 6 -6.46 35.00 47.06
C ASN A 6 -6.93 33.91 46.09
N ALA A 7 -7.55 34.27 44.96
CA ALA A 7 -7.93 33.31 43.93
C ALA A 7 -6.75 32.48 43.39
N VAL A 8 -5.58 33.08 43.16
CA VAL A 8 -4.36 32.34 42.74
C VAL A 8 -3.93 31.29 43.76
N LYS A 9 -4.03 31.62 45.07
CA LYS A 9 -3.74 30.68 46.16
C LYS A 9 -4.75 29.52 46.15
N ASP A 10 -6.04 29.82 46.03
CA ASP A 10 -7.10 28.81 45.96
C ASP A 10 -6.98 27.89 44.72
N TYR A 11 -6.60 28.43 43.56
CA TYR A 11 -6.38 27.63 42.35
C TYR A 11 -5.13 26.77 42.46
N THR A 12 -4.02 27.33 42.94
CA THR A 12 -2.78 26.56 43.14
C THR A 12 -2.98 25.44 44.15
N ALA A 13 -3.79 25.66 45.20
CA ALA A 13 -4.19 24.63 46.17
C ALA A 13 -5.09 23.53 45.58
N ARG A 14 -5.78 23.79 44.45
CA ARG A 14 -6.52 22.78 43.66
C ARG A 14 -5.63 22.02 42.67
N GLY A 15 -4.31 22.29 42.64
CA GLY A 15 -3.38 21.71 41.66
C GLY A 15 -3.41 22.38 40.28
N TRP A 16 -4.02 23.56 40.16
CA TRP A 16 -4.06 24.30 38.89
C TRP A 16 -2.79 25.13 38.68
N VAL A 17 -2.25 25.11 37.46
CA VAL A 17 -1.07 25.90 37.07
C VAL A 17 -1.51 27.26 36.54
N CYS A 18 -1.47 28.26 37.42
CA CYS A 18 -1.77 29.65 37.04
C CYS A 18 -0.55 30.36 36.44
N HIS A 19 -0.78 31.31 35.54
CA HIS A 19 0.27 32.18 34.98
C HIS A 19 -0.27 33.61 34.73
N PRO A 20 0.60 34.64 34.72
CA PRO A 20 0.16 36.02 34.59
C PRO A 20 -0.17 36.41 33.14
N LEU A 21 -1.30 37.11 32.96
CA LEU A 21 -1.76 37.69 31.70
C LEU A 21 -1.63 39.21 31.72
N SER A 22 -1.55 39.82 30.53
CA SER A 22 -1.52 41.27 30.34
C SER A 22 -2.62 41.99 31.14
N SER A 23 -2.35 43.22 31.55
CA SER A 23 -3.37 44.06 32.17
C SER A 23 -4.52 44.33 31.19
N PRO A 24 -5.78 44.47 31.63
CA PRO A 24 -6.85 45.02 30.79
C PRO A 24 -6.56 46.44 30.26
N LYS A 25 -5.57 47.15 30.84
CA LYS A 25 -5.11 48.47 30.41
C LYS A 25 -3.90 48.45 29.48
N ASP A 26 -3.46 47.26 29.03
CA ASP A 26 -2.37 47.13 28.06
C ASP A 26 -2.83 47.65 26.68
N ASN A 27 -1.91 48.29 25.94
CA ASN A 27 -2.15 48.80 24.58
C ASN A 27 -1.78 47.77 23.50
N GLY A 28 -1.27 46.60 23.87
CA GLY A 28 -0.93 45.51 22.95
C GLY A 28 -2.13 44.69 22.44
N ASN A 29 -1.85 43.71 21.59
CA ASN A 29 -2.87 42.78 21.08
C ASN A 29 -3.49 41.94 22.23
N SER A 30 -4.82 41.85 22.23
CA SER A 30 -5.64 41.15 23.23
C SER A 30 -5.40 41.57 24.70
N PRO A 31 -5.67 42.84 25.07
CA PRO A 31 -5.52 43.32 26.45
C PRO A 31 -6.33 42.48 27.45
N GLY A 32 -5.77 42.22 28.62
CA GLY A 32 -6.38 41.36 29.64
C GLY A 32 -6.29 39.85 29.37
N LYS A 33 -5.83 39.40 28.19
CA LYS A 33 -5.86 37.97 27.79
C LYS A 33 -4.50 37.39 27.39
N LYS A 34 -3.50 38.22 27.09
CA LYS A 34 -2.21 37.78 26.51
C LYS A 34 -1.28 37.22 27.60
N PRO A 35 -0.76 35.99 27.48
CA PRO A 35 0.26 35.46 28.40
C PRO A 35 1.53 36.33 28.44
N LEU A 36 2.09 36.55 29.63
CA LEU A 36 3.29 37.40 29.81
C LEU A 36 4.60 36.63 29.87
N LEU A 37 4.59 35.36 30.30
CA LEU A 37 5.80 34.57 30.46
C LEU A 37 6.19 33.87 29.14
N PRO A 38 7.45 33.95 28.69
CA PRO A 38 7.94 33.12 27.59
C PRO A 38 7.82 31.63 27.95
N GLY A 39 7.29 30.81 27.04
CA GLY A 39 7.14 29.37 27.26
C GLY A 39 6.12 28.99 28.34
N TRP A 40 5.16 29.86 28.66
CA TRP A 40 4.10 29.63 29.65
C TRP A 40 3.35 28.30 29.48
N GLN A 41 3.26 27.77 28.25
CA GLN A 41 2.65 26.48 27.93
C GLN A 41 3.32 25.29 28.65
N ASN A 42 4.61 25.42 28.97
CA ASN A 42 5.42 24.33 29.51
C ASN A 42 5.52 24.38 31.05
N LEU A 43 4.88 25.35 31.71
CA LEU A 43 4.91 25.50 33.16
C LEU A 43 4.31 24.27 33.85
N GLN A 44 5.08 23.65 34.75
CA GLN A 44 4.65 22.50 35.56
C GLN A 44 4.08 22.90 36.93
N LYS A 45 4.21 24.17 37.32
CA LYS A 45 3.67 24.75 38.55
C LYS A 45 3.39 26.24 38.36
N THR A 46 2.50 26.81 39.17
CA THR A 46 2.32 28.27 39.25
C THR A 46 3.67 28.93 39.56
N PRO A 47 4.10 29.98 38.83
CA PRO A 47 5.34 30.70 39.10
C PRO A 47 5.36 31.32 40.49
N ASP A 48 6.49 31.17 41.20
CA ASP A 48 6.63 31.65 42.58
C ASP A 48 6.55 33.19 42.68
N ASP A 49 6.81 33.91 41.58
CA ASP A 49 6.78 35.37 41.48
C ASP A 49 5.46 35.94 40.91
N ILE A 50 4.43 35.11 40.69
CA ILE A 50 3.14 35.55 40.09
C ILE A 50 2.49 36.73 40.83
N GLU A 51 2.64 36.81 42.15
CA GLU A 51 2.14 37.91 43.00
C GLU A 51 2.66 39.30 42.55
N ARG A 52 3.89 39.37 42.04
CA ARG A 52 4.49 40.60 41.48
C ARG A 52 3.71 41.12 40.27
N PHE A 53 3.20 40.23 39.43
CA PHE A 53 2.40 40.62 38.27
C PHE A 53 0.99 41.06 38.70
N ILE A 54 0.37 40.34 39.64
CA ILE A 54 -0.99 40.65 40.10
C ILE A 54 -1.04 42.01 40.82
N THR A 55 -0.02 42.34 41.62
CA THR A 55 0.12 43.67 42.24
C THR A 55 0.35 44.80 41.22
N GLN A 56 0.83 44.49 40.01
CA GLN A 56 0.91 45.43 38.88
C GLN A 56 -0.40 45.54 38.07
N GLY A 57 -1.48 44.85 38.48
CA GLY A 57 -2.76 44.90 37.78
C GLY A 57 -2.84 44.00 36.54
N CYS A 58 -2.04 42.94 36.50
CA CYS A 58 -2.14 41.83 35.54
C CYS A 58 -3.35 40.93 35.85
N ASN A 59 -3.86 40.25 34.82
CA ASN A 59 -4.88 39.22 34.96
C ASN A 59 -4.27 37.84 35.22
N ILE A 60 -5.12 36.84 35.46
CA ILE A 60 -4.72 35.44 35.70
C ILE A 60 -5.23 34.50 34.62
N GLY A 61 -4.30 33.70 34.11
CA GLY A 61 -4.55 32.62 33.18
C GLY A 61 -4.29 31.28 33.83
N LEU A 62 -4.81 30.22 33.22
CA LEU A 62 -4.57 28.83 33.54
C LEU A 62 -3.90 28.16 32.35
N VAL A 63 -2.89 27.32 32.60
CA VAL A 63 -2.35 26.39 31.59
C VAL A 63 -3.30 25.20 31.53
N CYS A 64 -4.09 25.10 30.46
CA CYS A 64 -4.99 23.96 30.24
C CYS A 64 -4.20 22.69 29.89
N GLY A 65 -4.87 21.53 29.99
CA GLY A 65 -4.29 20.23 29.69
C GLY A 65 -4.01 19.37 30.92
N ALA A 66 -3.18 18.36 30.73
CA ALA A 66 -2.81 17.38 31.74
C ALA A 66 -2.24 18.03 33.00
N VAL A 67 -1.48 19.11 32.83
CA VAL A 67 -0.73 19.78 33.90
C VAL A 67 -1.60 20.43 34.98
N SER A 68 -2.79 20.93 34.61
CA SER A 68 -3.78 21.44 35.57
C SER A 68 -4.94 20.47 35.79
N GLY A 69 -4.96 19.33 35.11
CA GLY A 69 -6.09 18.40 35.12
C GLY A 69 -7.37 18.96 34.51
N ILE A 70 -7.28 19.88 33.53
CA ILE A 70 -8.43 20.61 32.96
C ILE A 70 -8.49 20.53 31.44
N THR A 71 -9.67 20.18 30.92
CA THR A 71 -10.09 20.50 29.55
C THR A 71 -11.31 21.41 29.64
N ALA A 72 -11.31 22.52 28.88
CA ALA A 72 -12.41 23.48 28.92
C ALA A 72 -13.00 23.75 27.53
N LEU A 73 -14.31 23.99 27.49
CA LEU A 73 -15.02 24.48 26.33
C LEU A 73 -15.18 25.99 26.47
N ASP A 74 -14.57 26.77 25.59
CA ASP A 74 -14.84 28.21 25.46
C ASP A 74 -15.99 28.41 24.49
N MET A 75 -17.13 28.84 24.99
CA MET A 75 -18.35 29.10 24.24
C MET A 75 -18.46 30.60 24.02
N ASP A 76 -17.91 31.11 22.92
CA ASP A 76 -18.08 32.52 22.49
C ASP A 76 -19.52 32.80 22.03
N SER A 77 -20.23 31.74 21.60
CA SER A 77 -21.65 31.76 21.23
C SER A 77 -22.38 30.55 21.81
N MET A 78 -23.60 30.75 22.34
CA MET A 78 -24.47 29.65 22.79
C MET A 78 -25.32 29.05 21.66
N PHE A 79 -25.02 29.38 20.40
CA PHE A 79 -25.89 29.05 19.27
C PHE A 79 -25.98 27.55 18.93
N PHE A 80 -24.93 26.78 19.26
CA PHE A 80 -24.91 25.32 19.19
C PHE A 80 -25.00 24.66 20.58
N ALA A 81 -25.39 25.41 21.62
CA ALA A 81 -25.45 24.88 22.98
C ALA A 81 -26.50 23.77 23.11
N ASP A 82 -27.65 23.88 22.45
CA ASP A 82 -28.69 22.85 22.52
C ASP A 82 -28.26 21.54 21.83
N ASP A 83 -27.55 21.60 20.70
CA ASP A 83 -27.06 20.40 20.01
C ASP A 83 -26.10 19.59 20.90
N LEU A 84 -25.27 20.29 21.68
CA LEU A 84 -24.33 19.69 22.63
C LEU A 84 -25.01 19.24 23.92
N PHE A 85 -25.78 20.11 24.57
CA PHE A 85 -26.21 19.94 25.96
C PHE A 85 -27.67 19.48 26.15
N ASN A 86 -28.51 19.45 25.10
CA ASN A 86 -29.90 18.96 25.25
C ASN A 86 -29.93 17.50 25.72
N GLY A 87 -30.65 17.27 26.83
CA GLY A 87 -30.72 15.99 27.53
C GLY A 87 -29.68 15.82 28.66
N PHE A 88 -28.80 16.80 28.88
CA PHE A 88 -27.75 16.75 29.91
C PHE A 88 -27.98 17.70 31.09
N ASP A 89 -29.17 18.29 31.24
CA ASP A 89 -29.49 19.32 32.25
C ASP A 89 -29.22 18.88 33.71
N THR A 90 -29.30 17.57 33.97
CA THR A 90 -28.98 16.96 35.26
C THR A 90 -27.53 16.49 35.36
N GLU A 91 -26.91 16.08 34.25
CA GLU A 91 -25.61 15.41 34.20
C GLU A 91 -24.43 16.40 34.08
N VAL A 92 -24.55 17.46 33.28
CA VAL A 92 -23.45 18.41 33.01
C VAL A 92 -23.47 19.59 34.01
N LYS A 93 -23.50 19.22 35.29
CA LYS A 93 -23.32 20.10 36.44
C LYS A 93 -21.85 20.18 36.82
N THR A 94 -21.11 20.93 36.02
CA THR A 94 -19.68 21.21 36.21
C THR A 94 -19.44 22.70 36.42
N LEU A 95 -18.23 23.04 36.88
CA LEU A 95 -17.77 24.40 37.07
C LEU A 95 -17.88 25.22 35.76
N ARG A 96 -18.46 26.43 35.83
CA ARG A 96 -18.62 27.35 34.68
C ARG A 96 -18.24 28.77 35.08
N SER A 97 -17.57 29.49 34.17
CA SER A 97 -17.30 30.92 34.33
C SER A 97 -17.87 31.72 33.18
N SER A 98 -18.32 32.94 33.46
CA SER A 98 -18.81 33.86 32.43
C SER A 98 -18.46 35.30 32.79
N ARG A 99 -18.40 36.14 31.77
CA ARG A 99 -18.28 37.59 31.87
C ARG A 99 -19.60 38.30 31.53
N THR A 100 -20.40 37.73 30.63
CA THR A 100 -21.66 38.28 30.13
C THR A 100 -22.58 37.14 29.69
N LYS A 101 -23.89 37.29 29.86
CA LYS A 101 -24.90 36.34 29.36
C LYS A 101 -24.65 35.98 27.89
N GLY A 102 -24.78 34.70 27.54
CA GLY A 102 -24.64 34.20 26.17
C GLY A 102 -23.22 33.79 25.74
N ARG A 103 -22.21 33.88 26.62
CA ARG A 103 -20.87 33.32 26.40
C ARG A 103 -20.21 32.86 27.71
N GLY A 104 -19.21 32.00 27.65
CA GLY A 104 -18.40 31.63 28.81
C GLY A 104 -17.69 30.29 28.69
N HIS A 105 -16.91 29.97 29.73
CA HIS A 105 -16.10 28.76 29.81
C HIS A 105 -16.83 27.67 30.61
N ILE A 106 -16.81 26.43 30.11
CA ILE A 106 -17.30 25.23 30.81
C ILE A 106 -16.11 24.31 31.07
N TYR A 107 -15.82 23.99 32.32
CA TYR A 107 -14.60 23.28 32.72
C TYR A 107 -14.91 21.82 33.05
N PHE A 108 -14.11 20.90 32.54
CA PHE A 108 -14.14 19.47 32.85
C PHE A 108 -12.78 19.02 33.39
N LYS A 109 -12.73 17.85 34.03
CA LYS A 109 -11.45 17.16 34.23
C LYS A 109 -10.77 16.92 32.87
N TYR A 110 -9.44 16.86 32.87
CA TYR A 110 -8.62 16.63 31.69
C TYR A 110 -9.10 15.41 30.89
N ASN A 111 -9.28 15.62 29.59
CA ASN A 111 -9.69 14.62 28.62
C ASN A 111 -8.68 14.60 27.45
N PRO A 112 -7.83 13.57 27.31
CA PRO A 112 -6.85 13.49 26.22
C PRO A 112 -7.49 13.25 24.84
N ASN A 113 -8.74 12.79 24.76
CA ASN A 113 -9.42 12.50 23.50
C ASN A 113 -9.88 13.76 22.75
N LEU A 114 -9.94 14.91 23.43
CA LEU A 114 -10.36 16.20 22.87
C LEU A 114 -9.18 17.18 22.80
N PRO A 115 -8.24 17.02 21.84
CA PRO A 115 -7.12 17.93 21.71
C PRO A 115 -7.58 19.36 21.38
N SER A 116 -6.74 20.33 21.71
CA SER A 116 -7.00 21.76 21.54
C SER A 116 -7.35 22.13 20.09
N GLN A 117 -8.53 22.71 19.87
CA GLN A 117 -9.14 22.96 18.56
C GLN A 117 -9.96 24.26 18.58
N LYS A 118 -10.10 24.96 17.45
CA LYS A 118 -10.77 26.27 17.38
C LYS A 118 -11.77 26.32 16.22
N HIS A 119 -13.05 26.52 16.53
CA HIS A 119 -14.16 26.44 15.59
C HIS A 119 -14.92 27.78 15.56
N HIS A 120 -14.28 28.81 15.01
CA HIS A 120 -14.76 30.20 15.06
C HIS A 120 -16.13 30.43 14.39
N ASP A 121 -16.50 29.67 13.34
CA ASP A 121 -17.84 29.80 12.73
C ASP A 121 -18.95 29.18 13.61
N LEU A 122 -18.62 28.20 14.48
CA LEU A 122 -19.55 27.69 15.51
C LEU A 122 -19.55 28.55 16.78
N GLY A 123 -18.47 29.32 17.02
CA GLY A 123 -18.25 30.06 18.26
C GLY A 123 -17.84 29.18 19.45
N ILE A 124 -17.09 28.11 19.17
CA ILE A 124 -16.64 27.12 20.16
C ILE A 124 -15.13 26.89 20.03
N GLU A 125 -14.40 26.86 21.15
CA GLU A 125 -13.00 26.39 21.20
C GLU A 125 -12.81 25.32 22.29
N ILE A 126 -11.94 24.35 22.01
CA ILE A 126 -11.43 23.39 23.00
C ILE A 126 -10.10 23.92 23.53
N LEU A 127 -10.08 24.24 24.82
CA LEU A 127 -8.88 24.69 25.53
C LEU A 127 -8.34 23.52 26.35
N ASN A 128 -7.36 22.82 25.78
CA ASN A 128 -6.67 21.67 26.37
C ASN A 128 -5.15 21.92 26.40
N ASP A 129 -4.30 20.91 26.29
CA ASP A 129 -2.84 21.07 26.31
C ASP A 129 -2.34 22.20 25.38
N GLY A 130 -1.37 22.97 25.91
CA GLY A 130 -0.77 24.12 25.23
C GLY A 130 -1.62 25.38 25.15
N ASN A 131 -2.86 25.39 25.69
CA ASN A 131 -3.77 26.53 25.63
C ASN A 131 -3.96 27.25 26.97
N ASN A 132 -4.35 28.53 26.89
CA ASN A 132 -4.60 29.41 28.02
C ASN A 132 -6.10 29.66 28.15
N ILE A 133 -6.62 29.65 29.39
CA ILE A 133 -7.96 30.15 29.69
C ILE A 133 -7.91 31.24 30.77
N VAL A 134 -8.70 32.30 30.59
CA VAL A 134 -8.76 33.43 31.53
C VAL A 134 -9.59 33.03 32.75
N LEU A 135 -9.02 33.12 33.96
CA LEU A 135 -9.70 32.73 35.19
C LEU A 135 -10.39 33.93 35.89
N PRO A 136 -11.56 33.72 36.52
CA PRO A 136 -12.10 34.65 37.51
C PRO A 136 -11.12 34.92 38.67
N PRO A 137 -11.03 36.13 39.24
CA PRO A 137 -11.79 37.34 38.91
C PRO A 137 -11.00 38.31 37.99
N SER A 138 -10.40 37.81 36.89
CA SER A 138 -9.78 38.66 35.86
C SER A 138 -10.76 39.64 35.23
N THR A 139 -10.26 40.76 34.72
CA THR A 139 -11.08 41.85 34.13
C THR A 139 -10.81 42.00 32.64
N HIS A 140 -11.85 42.11 31.83
CA HIS A 140 -11.73 42.33 30.38
C HIS A 140 -11.45 43.80 30.04
N LEU A 141 -10.99 44.08 28.81
CA LEU A 141 -10.79 45.45 28.29
C LEU A 141 -12.04 46.34 28.42
N SER A 142 -13.25 45.76 28.35
CA SER A 142 -14.52 46.48 28.55
C SER A 142 -14.84 46.84 30.00
N GLY A 143 -14.01 46.44 30.97
CA GLY A 143 -14.23 46.62 32.41
C GLY A 143 -15.02 45.49 33.08
N ASP A 144 -15.68 44.62 32.31
CA ASP A 144 -16.44 43.49 32.87
C ASP A 144 -15.52 42.41 33.45
N THR A 145 -15.88 41.88 34.63
CA THR A 145 -15.13 40.83 35.34
C THR A 145 -15.58 39.43 34.93
N TYR A 146 -14.63 38.51 34.74
CA TYR A 146 -14.90 37.07 34.69
C TYR A 146 -15.33 36.59 36.08
N ARG A 147 -16.43 35.84 36.17
CA ARG A 147 -16.98 35.34 37.45
C ARG A 147 -17.35 33.87 37.32
N TRP A 148 -17.19 33.11 38.40
CA TRP A 148 -17.83 31.80 38.53
C TRP A 148 -19.34 31.97 38.56
N ILE A 149 -20.07 31.10 37.84
CA ILE A 149 -21.54 31.06 37.91
C ILE A 149 -21.95 30.43 39.25
N ASP A 150 -21.31 29.32 39.60
CA ASP A 150 -21.31 28.72 40.93
C ASP A 150 -19.93 28.09 41.15
N GLN A 151 -19.21 28.51 42.19
CA GLN A 151 -17.85 28.04 42.52
C GLN A 151 -17.86 26.78 43.41
N THR A 152 -19.04 26.38 43.92
CA THR A 152 -19.22 25.20 44.79
C THR A 152 -19.38 23.91 44.00
N VAL A 153 -19.74 24.01 42.71
CA VAL A 153 -19.91 22.87 41.80
C VAL A 153 -18.53 22.23 41.50
N PRO A 154 -18.39 20.89 41.61
CA PRO A 154 -17.14 20.20 41.35
C PRO A 154 -16.81 20.13 39.85
N LEU A 155 -15.56 19.78 39.54
CA LEU A 155 -15.17 19.34 38.21
C LEU A 155 -15.61 17.89 37.99
N ILE A 156 -16.38 17.65 36.93
CA ILE A 156 -16.77 16.31 36.50
C ILE A 156 -15.92 15.86 35.31
N GLU A 157 -15.87 14.55 35.08
CA GLU A 157 -15.42 14.00 33.79
C GLU A 157 -16.46 14.32 32.72
N MET A 158 -16.01 14.60 31.50
CA MET A 158 -16.94 14.86 30.40
C MET A 158 -17.74 13.58 30.10
N PRO A 159 -19.08 13.61 30.07
CA PRO A 159 -19.88 12.46 29.67
C PRO A 159 -19.50 12.04 28.24
N LYS A 160 -19.26 10.74 28.01
CA LYS A 160 -18.83 10.24 26.68
C LYS A 160 -19.77 10.64 25.54
N ALA A 161 -21.07 10.65 25.80
CA ALA A 161 -22.07 11.08 24.83
C ALA A 161 -21.98 12.60 24.49
N LEU A 162 -21.45 13.44 25.40
CA LEU A 162 -21.15 14.85 25.11
C LEU A 162 -19.86 14.97 24.30
N GLU A 163 -18.81 14.22 24.65
CA GLU A 163 -17.55 14.12 23.88
C GLU A 163 -17.83 13.70 22.42
N GLU A 164 -18.62 12.66 22.21
CA GLU A 164 -19.03 12.19 20.88
C GLU A 164 -19.83 13.25 20.11
N ARG A 165 -20.73 14.00 20.76
CA ARG A 165 -21.46 15.10 20.11
C ARG A 165 -20.53 16.22 19.66
N ILE A 166 -19.55 16.60 20.48
CA ILE A 166 -18.56 17.62 20.14
C ILE A 166 -17.72 17.18 18.92
N ILE A 167 -17.21 15.95 18.92
CA ILE A 167 -16.42 15.40 17.82
C ILE A 167 -17.24 15.37 16.52
N ASN A 168 -18.49 14.90 16.57
CA ASN A 168 -19.37 14.83 15.41
C ASN A 168 -19.77 16.22 14.87
N LEU A 169 -19.95 17.21 15.75
CA LEU A 169 -20.22 18.60 15.36
C LEU A 169 -19.03 19.18 14.59
N PHE A 170 -17.81 19.08 15.12
CA PHE A 170 -16.60 19.61 14.48
C PHE A 170 -16.23 18.89 13.18
N LYS A 171 -16.50 17.57 13.11
CA LYS A 171 -16.38 16.80 11.88
C LYS A 171 -17.33 17.33 10.80
N THR A 172 -18.61 17.51 11.14
CA THR A 172 -19.64 18.03 10.22
C THR A 172 -19.28 19.43 9.71
N GLU A 173 -18.71 20.29 10.57
CA GLU A 173 -18.26 21.63 10.17
C GLU A 173 -17.06 21.57 9.20
N THR A 174 -16.08 20.73 9.49
CA THR A 174 -14.90 20.52 8.62
C THR A 174 -15.32 20.01 7.24
N GLU A 175 -16.20 19.01 7.21
CA GLU A 175 -16.78 18.47 5.97
C GLU A 175 -17.60 19.54 5.22
N LEU A 176 -18.43 20.33 5.92
CA LEU A 176 -19.19 21.45 5.34
C LEU A 176 -18.27 22.51 4.72
N ARG A 177 -17.22 22.96 5.43
CA ARG A 177 -16.20 23.90 4.91
C ARG A 177 -15.55 23.36 3.63
N HIS A 178 -15.22 22.07 3.60
CA HIS A 178 -14.64 21.42 2.43
C HIS A 178 -15.62 21.37 1.24
N ILE A 179 -16.89 21.06 1.47
CA ILE A 179 -17.94 21.06 0.43
C ILE A 179 -18.17 22.49 -0.10
N LEU A 180 -18.31 23.47 0.80
CA LEU A 180 -18.42 24.90 0.47
C LEU A 180 -17.27 25.39 -0.43
N SER A 181 -16.05 24.88 -0.24
CA SER A 181 -14.90 25.22 -1.09
C SER A 181 -15.08 24.82 -2.57
N LYS A 182 -15.86 23.76 -2.83
CA LYS A 182 -16.19 23.21 -4.17
C LYS A 182 -17.40 23.88 -4.81
N CYS A 183 -18.18 24.65 -4.05
CA CYS A 183 -19.31 25.41 -4.57
C CYS A 183 -18.86 26.56 -5.47
N ARG A 184 -19.79 27.04 -6.29
CA ARG A 184 -19.52 28.13 -7.25
C ARG A 184 -19.03 29.40 -6.55
N HIS A 185 -18.20 30.17 -7.27
CA HIS A 185 -17.61 31.40 -6.73
C HIS A 185 -18.66 32.39 -6.22
N CYS A 186 -19.81 32.51 -6.90
CA CYS A 186 -20.93 33.35 -6.53
C CYS A 186 -21.50 32.97 -5.15
N PHE A 187 -21.76 31.68 -4.92
CA PHE A 187 -22.22 31.20 -3.61
C PHE A 187 -21.15 31.36 -2.53
N ARG A 188 -19.87 31.09 -2.83
CA ARG A 188 -18.77 31.33 -1.88
C ARG A 188 -18.63 32.81 -1.50
N ALA A 189 -18.85 33.74 -2.43
CA ALA A 189 -18.87 35.18 -2.15
C ALA A 189 -20.08 35.57 -1.31
N LEU A 190 -21.27 35.05 -1.65
CA LEU A 190 -22.53 35.25 -0.91
C LEU A 190 -22.41 34.80 0.56
N ILE A 191 -21.81 33.62 0.80
CA ILE A 191 -21.64 33.02 2.13
C ILE A 191 -20.64 33.79 3.00
N LYS A 192 -19.64 34.45 2.41
CA LYS A 192 -18.77 35.39 3.14
C LYS A 192 -19.54 36.63 3.60
N ARG A 193 -20.49 37.10 2.77
CA ARG A 193 -21.35 38.26 3.03
C ARG A 193 -22.69 37.87 3.69
N ARG A 194 -22.81 36.65 4.25
CA ARG A 194 -24.09 36.11 4.76
C ARG A 194 -24.79 36.99 5.82
N HIS A 195 -24.03 37.78 6.56
CA HIS A 195 -24.54 38.70 7.58
C HIS A 195 -25.11 40.01 7.00
N GLU A 196 -24.89 40.28 5.71
CA GLU A 196 -25.41 41.44 4.98
C GLU A 196 -26.75 41.13 4.26
N ILE A 197 -27.25 39.90 4.39
CA ILE A 197 -28.37 39.36 3.60
C ILE A 197 -29.52 39.02 4.55
N ASP A 198 -30.72 39.51 4.23
CA ASP A 198 -31.96 38.97 4.83
C ASP A 198 -32.31 37.64 4.17
N TRP A 199 -31.94 36.54 4.83
CA TRP A 199 -32.26 35.18 4.39
C TRP A 199 -33.73 34.81 4.60
N HIS A 200 -34.46 35.51 5.47
CA HIS A 200 -35.88 35.24 5.73
C HIS A 200 -36.81 35.94 4.74
N GLY A 201 -36.31 36.91 3.96
CA GLY A 201 -37.02 37.54 2.86
C GLY A 201 -37.38 36.59 1.71
N GLY A 202 -38.25 37.04 0.81
CA GLY A 202 -38.68 36.26 -0.36
C GLY A 202 -37.53 35.89 -1.29
N GLU A 203 -36.60 36.83 -1.53
CA GLU A 203 -35.35 36.55 -2.25
C GLU A 203 -34.38 35.70 -1.39
N GLY A 204 -34.29 35.98 -0.08
CA GLY A 204 -33.47 35.26 0.89
C GLY A 204 -33.65 33.74 0.83
N ARG A 205 -34.90 33.28 0.83
CA ARG A 205 -35.23 31.86 0.66
C ARG A 205 -34.80 31.28 -0.70
N GLN A 206 -34.86 32.07 -1.77
CA GLN A 206 -34.35 31.63 -3.07
C GLN A 206 -32.82 31.54 -3.11
N TYR A 207 -32.09 32.45 -2.45
CA TYR A 207 -30.64 32.33 -2.26
C TYR A 207 -30.31 31.06 -1.46
N MET A 208 -31.05 30.79 -0.38
CA MET A 208 -30.86 29.59 0.44
C MET A 208 -31.06 28.32 -0.40
N LEU A 209 -32.19 28.22 -1.12
CA LEU A 209 -32.48 27.09 -2.01
C LEU A 209 -31.39 26.91 -3.08
N ALA A 210 -30.91 27.99 -3.70
CA ALA A 210 -29.86 27.92 -4.72
C ALA A 210 -28.51 27.44 -4.16
N VAL A 211 -28.11 27.92 -2.97
CA VAL A 211 -26.88 27.52 -2.29
C VAL A 211 -26.98 26.07 -1.81
N CYS A 212 -28.08 25.69 -1.16
CA CYS A 212 -28.33 24.31 -0.71
C CYS A 212 -28.38 23.33 -1.89
N THR A 213 -28.95 23.73 -3.03
CA THR A 213 -28.93 22.90 -4.26
C THR A 213 -27.49 22.65 -4.75
N ASP A 214 -26.62 23.68 -4.78
CA ASP A 214 -25.22 23.50 -5.18
C ASP A 214 -24.44 22.69 -4.13
N LEU A 215 -24.70 22.88 -2.82
CA LEU A 215 -24.13 22.09 -1.72
C LEU A 215 -24.46 20.59 -1.86
N VAL A 216 -25.74 20.23 -2.03
CA VAL A 216 -26.18 18.83 -2.21
C VAL A 216 -25.55 18.23 -3.46
N ALA A 217 -25.50 18.97 -4.57
CA ALA A 217 -24.81 18.55 -5.79
C ALA A 217 -23.27 18.45 -5.64
N LYS A 218 -22.68 18.94 -4.54
CA LYS A 218 -21.27 18.72 -4.14
C LYS A 218 -21.10 17.68 -3.02
N GLY A 219 -22.18 16.99 -2.63
CA GLY A 219 -22.15 15.89 -1.66
C GLY A 219 -22.57 16.26 -0.23
N ALA A 220 -23.19 17.42 -0.01
CA ALA A 220 -23.76 17.74 1.30
C ALA A 220 -24.89 16.77 1.67
N THR A 221 -24.78 16.19 2.87
CA THR A 221 -25.82 15.36 3.49
C THR A 221 -26.79 16.21 4.30
N GLU A 222 -27.85 15.60 4.83
CA GLU A 222 -28.84 16.24 5.71
C GLU A 222 -28.19 17.06 6.85
N ASN A 223 -27.22 16.47 7.56
CA ASN A 223 -26.53 17.14 8.69
C ASN A 223 -25.75 18.38 8.25
N HIS A 224 -25.15 18.35 7.06
CA HIS A 224 -24.45 19.51 6.48
C HIS A 224 -25.44 20.65 6.18
N ILE A 225 -26.62 20.32 5.66
CA ILE A 225 -27.66 21.30 5.33
C ILE A 225 -28.30 21.86 6.59
N LYS A 226 -28.57 21.04 7.63
CA LYS A 226 -28.97 21.52 8.97
C LYS A 226 -27.95 22.51 9.54
N MET A 227 -26.67 22.13 9.57
CA MET A 227 -25.62 23.00 10.09
C MET A 227 -25.50 24.31 9.28
N PHE A 228 -25.53 24.23 7.95
CA PHE A 228 -25.47 25.40 7.09
C PHE A 228 -26.67 26.32 7.30
N ALA A 229 -27.89 25.78 7.32
CA ALA A 229 -29.11 26.52 7.60
C ALA A 229 -29.10 27.17 8.98
N LYS A 230 -28.62 26.46 10.00
CA LYS A 230 -28.44 26.99 11.35
C LYS A 230 -27.46 28.16 11.33
N LEU A 231 -26.26 28.00 10.76
CA LEU A 231 -25.25 29.06 10.61
C LEU A 231 -25.70 30.30 9.81
N VAL A 232 -26.73 30.16 8.97
CA VAL A 232 -27.28 31.21 8.11
C VAL A 232 -28.46 31.92 8.76
N TYR A 233 -29.46 31.16 9.22
CA TYR A 233 -30.69 31.70 9.81
C TYR A 233 -30.56 32.13 11.28
N GLY A 234 -29.52 31.69 11.98
CA GLY A 234 -29.31 32.07 13.38
C GLY A 234 -30.52 31.68 14.23
N THR A 235 -31.01 32.63 15.03
CA THR A 235 -32.20 32.44 15.89
C THR A 235 -33.50 32.18 15.13
N GLY A 236 -33.53 32.38 13.80
CA GLY A 236 -34.67 32.03 12.94
C GLY A 236 -34.60 30.63 12.32
N TYR A 237 -33.65 29.79 12.73
CA TYR A 237 -33.52 28.41 12.23
C TYR A 237 -34.69 27.52 12.64
N ASP A 238 -35.32 26.88 11.65
CA ASP A 238 -36.33 25.83 11.83
C ASP A 238 -35.81 24.54 11.17
N GLU A 239 -35.59 23.49 11.98
CA GLU A 239 -35.12 22.20 11.49
C GLU A 239 -36.16 21.48 10.63
N SER A 240 -37.45 21.57 10.98
CA SER A 240 -38.52 20.87 10.26
C SER A 240 -38.69 21.44 8.85
N ALA A 241 -38.72 22.77 8.73
CA ALA A 241 -38.76 23.45 7.44
C ALA A 241 -37.49 23.17 6.61
N THR A 242 -36.31 23.26 7.23
CA THR A 242 -35.03 22.94 6.56
C THR A 242 -35.01 21.52 5.99
N LEU A 243 -35.57 20.55 6.73
CA LEU A 243 -35.65 19.15 6.31
C LEU A 243 -36.65 18.90 5.18
N GLU A 244 -37.80 19.57 5.21
CA GLU A 244 -38.77 19.52 4.13
C GLU A 244 -38.18 20.11 2.83
N GLU A 245 -37.55 21.28 2.91
CA GLU A 245 -36.86 21.90 1.77
C GLU A 245 -35.73 21.00 1.24
N TYR A 246 -34.89 20.43 2.11
CA TYR A 246 -33.80 19.52 1.73
C TYR A 246 -34.30 18.30 0.93
N ARG A 247 -35.40 17.67 1.38
CA ARG A 247 -35.99 16.50 0.68
C ARG A 247 -36.53 16.83 -0.71
N ASN A 248 -36.87 18.09 -0.96
CA ASN A 248 -37.35 18.58 -2.25
C ASN A 248 -36.21 18.97 -3.22
N ILE A 249 -34.94 18.93 -2.81
CA ILE A 249 -33.79 19.23 -3.67
C ILE A 249 -33.43 18.04 -4.57
N ASP A 250 -33.55 18.22 -5.89
CA ASP A 250 -33.01 17.26 -6.86
C ASP A 250 -31.48 17.32 -6.92
N LYS A 251 -30.84 16.34 -6.27
CA LYS A 251 -29.38 16.17 -6.22
C LYS A 251 -28.65 16.14 -7.58
N ASN A 252 -29.36 15.90 -8.69
CA ASN A 252 -28.78 15.88 -10.03
C ASN A 252 -28.86 17.23 -10.76
N LYS A 253 -29.52 18.24 -10.18
CA LYS A 253 -29.70 19.56 -10.78
C LYS A 253 -28.96 20.62 -9.99
N THR A 254 -28.49 21.65 -10.70
CA THR A 254 -28.02 22.90 -10.09
C THR A 254 -28.54 24.08 -10.90
N TRP A 255 -28.66 25.24 -10.27
CA TRP A 255 -29.14 26.45 -10.93
C TRP A 255 -28.19 26.87 -12.06
N THR A 256 -28.67 27.27 -13.24
CA THR A 256 -27.79 27.80 -14.30
C THR A 256 -27.35 29.23 -13.97
N CYS A 257 -26.27 29.72 -14.60
CA CYS A 257 -25.85 31.11 -14.39
C CYS A 257 -26.95 32.09 -14.82
N ASP A 258 -27.72 31.75 -15.85
CA ASP A 258 -28.84 32.55 -16.35
C ASP A 258 -30.01 32.57 -15.35
N LYS A 259 -30.36 31.42 -14.74
CA LYS A 259 -31.34 31.38 -13.64
C LYS A 259 -30.90 32.21 -12.43
N LEU A 260 -29.60 32.20 -12.10
CA LEU A 260 -29.07 33.06 -11.04
C LEU A 260 -29.15 34.55 -11.42
N LYS A 261 -28.89 34.92 -12.68
CA LYS A 261 -29.05 36.30 -13.17
C LYS A 261 -30.52 36.76 -13.16
N GLU A 262 -31.43 35.88 -13.57
CA GLU A 262 -32.88 36.14 -13.67
C GLU A 262 -33.56 36.27 -12.29
N ASN A 263 -33.19 35.43 -11.33
CA ASN A 263 -33.93 35.29 -10.07
C ASN A 263 -33.19 35.89 -8.86
N LEU A 264 -31.86 36.05 -8.92
CA LEU A 264 -31.00 36.36 -7.77
C LEU A 264 -29.97 37.51 -8.02
N PRO A 265 -30.39 38.70 -8.52
CA PRO A 265 -29.46 39.78 -8.88
C PRO A 265 -28.95 40.63 -7.71
N THR A 266 -29.65 40.65 -6.57
CA THR A 266 -29.49 41.66 -5.51
C THR A 266 -28.18 41.54 -4.73
N TYR A 267 -27.78 40.32 -4.37
CA TYR A 267 -26.59 40.07 -3.52
C TYR A 267 -25.46 39.31 -4.24
N ILE A 268 -25.75 38.68 -5.38
CA ILE A 268 -24.70 38.10 -6.24
C ILE A 268 -24.24 39.18 -7.22
N ASP A 269 -22.95 39.53 -7.16
CA ASP A 269 -22.32 40.39 -8.16
C ASP A 269 -22.37 39.74 -9.55
N LEU A 270 -23.36 40.12 -10.35
CA LEU A 270 -23.56 39.58 -11.69
C LEU A 270 -22.46 39.99 -12.68
N THR A 271 -21.66 41.03 -12.39
CA THR A 271 -20.48 41.40 -13.19
C THR A 271 -19.35 40.37 -12.99
N GLN A 272 -19.24 39.79 -11.79
CA GLN A 272 -18.38 38.62 -11.57
C GLN A 272 -18.92 37.36 -12.25
N CYS A 273 -20.23 37.29 -12.49
CA CYS A 273 -20.87 36.22 -13.27
C CYS A 273 -20.53 36.35 -14.77
N GLU A 274 -20.39 37.56 -15.31
CA GLU A 274 -19.79 37.78 -16.64
C GLU A 274 -18.34 37.36 -16.66
N LYS A 275 -17.52 37.78 -15.68
CA LYS A 275 -16.18 37.22 -15.46
C LYS A 275 -16.17 35.71 -15.17
N CYS A 276 -17.32 35.07 -14.92
CA CYS A 276 -17.44 33.63 -14.74
C CYS A 276 -17.89 32.92 -16.02
N ASN A 277 -18.57 33.62 -16.92
CA ASN A 277 -18.75 33.22 -18.31
C ASN A 277 -17.45 33.43 -19.07
N GLU A 278 -16.76 34.57 -18.94
CA GLU A 278 -15.40 34.77 -19.45
C GLU A 278 -14.41 33.80 -18.83
N ARG A 279 -14.43 33.53 -17.51
CA ARG A 279 -13.61 32.45 -16.94
C ARG A 279 -14.11 31.06 -17.31
N ARG A 280 -15.32 30.86 -17.86
CA ARG A 280 -15.80 29.58 -18.41
C ARG A 280 -15.46 29.42 -19.88
N GLU A 281 -15.52 30.47 -20.68
CA GLU A 281 -15.07 30.47 -22.07
C GLU A 281 -13.55 30.48 -22.08
N ALA A 282 -12.86 31.23 -21.21
CA ALA A 282 -11.44 31.10 -20.95
C ALA A 282 -11.07 29.86 -20.11
N PHE A 283 -12.00 29.12 -19.47
CA PHE A 283 -11.74 27.72 -19.05
C PHE A 283 -12.09 26.72 -20.14
N LYS A 284 -12.95 27.01 -21.11
CA LYS A 284 -13.19 26.15 -22.28
C LYS A 284 -12.11 26.35 -23.34
N GLU A 285 -11.53 27.53 -23.41
CA GLU A 285 -10.35 27.90 -24.18
C GLU A 285 -9.12 27.46 -23.40
N LYS A 286 -8.99 27.70 -22.09
CA LYS A 286 -7.92 27.04 -21.30
C LYS A 286 -8.11 25.55 -21.05
N ASP A 287 -9.27 24.93 -21.26
CA ASP A 287 -9.40 23.47 -21.33
C ASP A 287 -9.19 23.01 -22.77
N LYS A 288 -9.58 23.75 -23.81
CA LYS A 288 -9.12 23.48 -25.20
C LYS A 288 -7.62 23.70 -25.37
N GLU A 289 -6.97 24.53 -24.54
CA GLU A 289 -5.54 24.83 -24.53
C GLU A 289 -4.78 23.95 -23.52
N LYS A 290 -5.28 23.65 -22.31
CA LYS A 290 -4.67 22.63 -21.41
C LYS A 290 -4.91 21.20 -21.90
N VAL A 291 -6.01 20.93 -22.60
CA VAL A 291 -6.20 19.71 -23.41
C VAL A 291 -5.57 19.88 -24.81
N LYS A 292 -4.80 20.95 -25.06
CA LYS A 292 -3.77 20.98 -26.12
C LYS A 292 -2.33 20.90 -25.59
N GLU A 293 -2.02 21.42 -24.41
CA GLU A 293 -0.69 21.45 -23.81
C GLU A 293 -0.75 21.11 -22.30
N ARG A 294 -1.05 19.84 -22.00
CA ARG A 294 -0.03 19.04 -21.33
C ARG A 294 0.81 18.42 -22.45
N GLU A 295 1.90 19.09 -22.79
CA GLU A 295 3.06 18.32 -23.22
C GLU A 295 3.46 17.44 -22.04
N VAL A 296 3.85 16.21 -22.36
CA VAL A 296 4.56 15.37 -21.42
C VAL A 296 5.87 16.08 -21.14
N GLU A 297 6.11 16.52 -19.89
CA GLU A 297 7.40 17.08 -19.48
C GLU A 297 8.46 15.95 -19.50
N VAL A 298 8.92 15.61 -20.70
CA VAL A 298 10.14 14.83 -20.90
C VAL A 298 11.26 15.66 -20.31
N PRO A 299 12.06 15.16 -19.34
CA PRO A 299 13.15 15.91 -18.76
C PRO A 299 14.11 16.38 -19.85
N GLN A 300 14.14 17.69 -20.12
CA GLN A 300 14.85 18.25 -21.29
C GLN A 300 16.37 18.06 -21.24
N HIS A 301 16.93 17.59 -20.12
CA HIS A 301 18.34 17.27 -19.99
C HIS A 301 18.62 16.15 -18.96
N ILE A 302 18.50 14.88 -19.37
CA ILE A 302 19.08 13.75 -18.62
C ILE A 302 20.61 13.81 -18.77
N SER A 303 21.35 13.79 -17.65
CA SER A 303 22.81 13.88 -17.64
C SER A 303 23.46 12.70 -18.35
N GLN A 304 24.65 12.94 -18.92
CA GLN A 304 25.32 11.92 -19.73
C GLN A 304 25.71 10.69 -18.90
N HIS A 305 26.15 10.87 -17.65
CA HIS A 305 26.56 9.76 -16.79
C HIS A 305 25.42 8.78 -16.45
N ILE A 306 24.18 9.27 -16.33
CA ILE A 306 22.98 8.45 -16.13
C ILE A 306 22.69 7.61 -17.39
N LYS A 307 22.84 8.20 -18.58
CA LYS A 307 22.66 7.48 -19.85
C LYS A 307 23.74 6.42 -20.05
N ASP A 308 25.00 6.79 -19.82
CA ASP A 308 26.14 5.88 -19.92
C ASP A 308 25.96 4.68 -18.98
N LYS A 309 25.50 4.93 -17.74
CA LYS A 309 25.24 3.86 -16.76
C LYS A 309 24.02 3.01 -17.12
N ALA A 310 22.94 3.61 -17.63
CA ALA A 310 21.79 2.86 -18.12
C ALA A 310 22.17 1.94 -19.29
N ASP A 311 22.94 2.45 -20.27
CA ASP A 311 23.44 1.67 -21.40
C ASP A 311 24.40 0.56 -20.95
N GLU A 312 25.31 0.82 -19.99
CA GLU A 312 26.17 -0.20 -19.38
C GLU A 312 25.34 -1.34 -18.75
N VAL A 313 24.36 -1.00 -17.91
CA VAL A 313 23.48 -1.96 -17.22
C VAL A 313 22.66 -2.77 -18.21
N MET A 314 22.07 -2.14 -19.24
CA MET A 314 21.30 -2.87 -20.24
C MET A 314 22.14 -3.74 -21.17
N THR A 315 23.39 -3.37 -21.47
CA THR A 315 24.24 -4.12 -22.41
C THR A 315 25.06 -5.23 -21.73
N THR A 316 25.48 -5.04 -20.49
CA THR A 316 26.42 -5.94 -19.79
C THR A 316 25.99 -6.38 -18.39
N GLY A 317 25.09 -5.66 -17.73
CA GLY A 317 24.51 -6.02 -16.43
C GLY A 317 23.20 -6.80 -16.55
N ASP A 318 22.38 -6.80 -15.50
CA ASP A 318 20.96 -7.18 -15.60
C ASP A 318 20.06 -5.98 -15.25
N PRO A 319 19.36 -5.37 -16.23
CA PRO A 319 18.46 -4.24 -15.98
C PRO A 319 17.25 -4.62 -15.11
N VAL A 320 16.82 -5.88 -15.09
CA VAL A 320 15.74 -6.35 -14.21
C VAL A 320 16.23 -6.34 -12.77
N ARG A 321 17.39 -6.95 -12.50
CA ARG A 321 17.96 -6.99 -11.16
C ARG A 321 18.33 -5.61 -10.64
N PHE A 322 18.91 -4.74 -11.47
CA PHE A 322 19.25 -3.36 -11.08
C PHE A 322 18.03 -2.56 -10.59
N ILE A 323 16.89 -2.65 -11.30
CA ILE A 323 15.65 -1.98 -10.88
C ILE A 323 15.11 -2.58 -9.57
N LEU A 324 15.17 -3.90 -9.40
CA LEU A 324 14.72 -4.57 -8.17
C LEU A 324 15.61 -4.22 -6.97
N ASP A 325 16.93 -4.23 -7.12
CA ASP A 325 17.87 -3.83 -6.07
C ASP A 325 17.65 -2.35 -5.68
N THR A 326 17.45 -1.47 -6.66
CA THR A 326 17.10 -0.05 -6.39
C THR A 326 15.81 0.07 -5.59
N ILE A 327 14.77 -0.72 -5.92
CA ILE A 327 13.53 -0.77 -5.13
C ILE A 327 13.80 -1.29 -3.71
N GLN A 328 14.65 -2.32 -3.54
CA GLN A 328 15.00 -2.86 -2.22
C GLN A 328 15.75 -1.87 -1.31
N THR A 329 16.42 -0.85 -1.88
CA THR A 329 17.00 0.24 -1.06
C THR A 329 15.95 1.11 -0.37
N MET A 330 14.73 1.17 -0.91
CA MET A 330 13.61 1.97 -0.40
C MET A 330 12.56 1.11 0.31
N HIS A 331 12.39 -0.15 -0.10
CA HIS A 331 11.38 -1.05 0.43
C HIS A 331 11.97 -2.44 0.68
N THR A 332 12.12 -2.82 1.94
CA THR A 332 12.61 -4.15 2.32
C THR A 332 11.53 -5.22 2.11
N GLY A 333 11.81 -6.26 1.33
CA GLY A 333 10.92 -7.40 1.11
C GLY A 333 10.11 -7.32 -0.18
N ASP A 334 9.10 -8.19 -0.30
CA ASP A 334 8.14 -8.23 -1.42
C ASP A 334 8.75 -8.24 -2.84
N GLU A 335 9.98 -8.76 -3.03
CA GLU A 335 10.72 -8.69 -4.31
C GLU A 335 9.88 -9.26 -5.48
N GLY A 336 9.18 -10.38 -5.28
CA GLY A 336 8.32 -10.96 -6.32
C GLY A 336 7.13 -10.06 -6.71
N THR A 337 6.66 -9.21 -5.80
CA THR A 337 5.57 -8.26 -6.06
C THR A 337 6.10 -7.01 -6.78
N ALA A 338 7.30 -6.53 -6.44
CA ALA A 338 8.03 -5.55 -7.25
C ALA A 338 8.35 -6.10 -8.67
N LYS A 339 8.82 -7.35 -8.78
CA LYS A 339 9.11 -8.06 -10.05
C LYS A 339 7.86 -8.15 -10.94
N ALA A 340 6.68 -8.45 -10.36
CA ALA A 340 5.43 -8.43 -11.12
C ALA A 340 4.98 -7.03 -11.59
N LEU A 341 5.17 -5.99 -10.77
CA LEU A 341 4.88 -4.61 -11.18
C LEU A 341 5.80 -4.20 -12.35
N LEU A 342 7.11 -4.45 -12.26
CA LEU A 342 8.08 -4.22 -13.33
C LEU A 342 7.74 -4.99 -14.63
N VAL A 343 7.38 -6.27 -14.52
CA VAL A 343 6.92 -7.07 -15.66
C VAL A 343 5.65 -6.48 -16.30
N SER A 344 4.74 -5.90 -15.51
CA SER A 344 3.59 -5.20 -16.09
C SER A 344 3.98 -3.96 -16.93
N VAL A 345 5.09 -3.29 -16.59
CA VAL A 345 5.66 -2.19 -17.39
C VAL A 345 6.26 -2.71 -18.68
N GLY A 346 7.04 -3.80 -18.62
CA GLY A 346 7.66 -4.41 -19.82
C GLY A 346 6.64 -4.92 -20.83
N CYS A 347 5.50 -5.48 -20.39
CA CYS A 347 4.37 -5.84 -21.26
C CYS A 347 3.85 -4.66 -22.11
N GLN A 348 4.03 -3.41 -21.65
CA GLN A 348 3.62 -2.21 -22.41
C GLN A 348 4.51 -1.94 -23.63
N SER A 349 5.67 -2.58 -23.72
CA SER A 349 6.57 -2.52 -24.88
C SER A 349 6.48 -3.76 -25.79
N VAL A 350 5.64 -4.74 -25.46
CA VAL A 350 5.49 -5.99 -26.23
C VAL A 350 4.32 -5.89 -27.23
N GLY A 351 4.64 -5.76 -28.52
CA GLY A 351 3.68 -5.68 -29.63
C GLY A 351 2.57 -6.75 -29.59
N ASN A 352 2.96 -8.00 -29.31
CA ASN A 352 2.10 -9.20 -29.28
C ASN A 352 1.78 -9.71 -27.85
N SER A 353 1.61 -8.80 -26.88
CA SER A 353 1.09 -9.05 -25.52
C SER A 353 -0.33 -8.51 -25.35
N GLU A 354 -1.14 -9.18 -24.52
CA GLU A 354 -2.45 -8.73 -24.03
C GLU A 354 -2.36 -8.01 -22.67
N GLY A 355 -1.17 -7.93 -22.09
CA GLY A 355 -0.84 -7.17 -20.88
C GLY A 355 -0.92 -7.99 -19.59
N LEU A 356 -0.19 -7.51 -18.58
CA LEU A 356 -0.31 -7.95 -17.19
C LEU A 356 -0.92 -6.82 -16.36
N GLN A 357 -1.85 -7.13 -15.47
CA GLN A 357 -2.67 -6.13 -14.75
C GLN A 357 -2.59 -6.40 -13.24
N PRO A 358 -1.59 -5.86 -12.53
CA PRO A 358 -1.40 -6.07 -11.10
C PRO A 358 -2.59 -5.67 -10.23
N LYS A 359 -2.91 -6.51 -9.24
CA LYS A 359 -3.77 -6.14 -8.11
C LYS A 359 -3.12 -6.57 -6.81
N LEU A 360 -3.05 -5.66 -5.83
CA LEU A 360 -2.58 -5.96 -4.48
C LEU A 360 -3.76 -5.95 -3.50
N SER A 361 -3.90 -7.02 -2.72
CA SER A 361 -4.91 -7.19 -1.67
C SER A 361 -4.31 -7.86 -0.43
N GLY A 362 -4.88 -7.64 0.75
CA GLY A 362 -4.32 -8.11 2.04
C GLY A 362 -4.52 -7.07 3.15
N ASP A 363 -3.99 -7.33 4.35
CA ASP A 363 -4.33 -6.54 5.55
C ASP A 363 -3.70 -5.13 5.56
N SER A 364 -4.37 -4.20 6.26
CA SER A 364 -3.93 -2.79 6.30
C SER A 364 -2.61 -2.65 7.07
N GLY A 365 -1.71 -1.78 6.59
CA GLY A 365 -0.38 -1.56 7.17
C GLY A 365 0.72 -2.48 6.61
N MET A 366 0.40 -3.60 5.97
CA MET A 366 1.35 -4.63 5.49
C MET A 366 2.15 -4.23 4.22
N GLY A 367 2.60 -3.00 4.06
CA GLY A 367 3.51 -2.63 2.95
C GLY A 367 2.95 -2.52 1.52
N LYS A 368 1.73 -3.00 1.21
CA LYS A 368 1.13 -2.98 -0.16
C LYS A 368 1.27 -1.64 -0.90
N SER A 369 0.89 -0.53 -0.25
CA SER A 369 0.98 0.81 -0.84
C SER A 369 2.43 1.29 -0.92
N HIS A 370 3.32 0.79 -0.06
CA HIS A 370 4.73 1.16 -0.02
C HIS A 370 5.51 0.54 -1.19
N VAL A 371 5.35 -0.75 -1.49
CA VAL A 371 6.00 -1.39 -2.66
C VAL A 371 5.53 -0.75 -3.98
N CYS A 372 4.23 -0.41 -4.07
CA CYS A 372 3.72 0.37 -5.20
C CYS A 372 4.33 1.77 -5.30
N LYS A 373 4.55 2.48 -4.18
CA LYS A 373 5.20 3.80 -4.14
C LYS A 373 6.68 3.72 -4.54
N ALA A 374 7.41 2.70 -4.11
CA ALA A 374 8.79 2.46 -4.53
C ALA A 374 8.87 2.19 -6.05
N MET A 375 7.98 1.36 -6.60
CA MET A 375 7.91 1.11 -8.05
C MET A 375 7.49 2.37 -8.83
N VAL A 376 6.53 3.15 -8.31
CA VAL A 376 6.15 4.47 -8.83
C VAL A 376 7.34 5.41 -8.92
N HIS A 377 8.20 5.42 -7.89
CA HIS A 377 9.36 6.30 -7.81
C HIS A 377 10.42 5.99 -8.88
N VAL A 378 10.68 4.72 -9.17
CA VAL A 378 11.60 4.32 -10.26
C VAL A 378 10.97 4.37 -11.66
N THR A 379 9.64 4.54 -11.77
CA THR A 379 8.94 4.63 -13.06
C THR A 379 9.08 6.03 -13.66
N PRO A 380 9.32 6.17 -14.99
CA PRO A 380 9.41 7.49 -15.62
C PRO A 380 8.08 8.25 -15.50
N LYS A 381 8.15 9.50 -15.00
CA LYS A 381 7.00 10.36 -14.68
C LYS A 381 6.11 10.63 -15.91
N GLU A 382 6.70 10.62 -17.10
CA GLU A 382 6.02 10.70 -18.40
C GLU A 382 5.06 9.54 -18.73
N TYR A 383 5.24 8.37 -18.12
CA TYR A 383 4.44 7.16 -18.34
C TYR A 383 3.61 6.79 -17.09
N LEU A 384 3.41 7.73 -16.16
CA LEU A 384 2.76 7.46 -14.90
C LEU A 384 1.60 8.43 -14.60
N LEU A 385 0.50 7.88 -14.09
CA LEU A 385 -0.60 8.63 -13.50
C LEU A 385 -0.91 8.06 -12.11
N THR A 386 -1.10 8.94 -11.13
CA THR A 386 -1.31 8.56 -9.72
C THR A 386 -2.52 9.28 -9.12
N GLY A 387 -3.26 8.60 -8.25
CA GLY A 387 -4.29 9.20 -7.39
C GLY A 387 -5.73 8.90 -7.82
N ALA A 388 -6.69 9.42 -7.05
CA ALA A 388 -8.10 9.11 -7.25
C ALA A 388 -8.63 9.58 -8.62
N VAL A 389 -9.32 8.69 -9.33
CA VAL A 389 -9.90 8.93 -10.66
C VAL A 389 -11.43 8.84 -10.59
N SER A 390 -12.14 9.76 -11.24
CA SER A 390 -13.59 9.61 -11.42
C SER A 390 -13.88 8.72 -12.63
N ASP A 391 -15.01 8.00 -12.59
CA ASP A 391 -15.41 6.95 -13.56
C ASP A 391 -15.13 7.27 -15.05
N LYS A 392 -15.22 8.54 -15.45
CA LYS A 392 -15.03 8.97 -16.84
C LYS A 392 -13.78 9.82 -17.09
N ALA A 393 -13.02 10.22 -16.06
CA ALA A 393 -11.91 11.17 -16.22
C ALA A 393 -10.89 10.70 -17.26
N LEU A 394 -10.57 9.40 -17.32
CA LEU A 394 -9.65 8.81 -18.29
C LEU A 394 -9.96 9.17 -19.76
N PHE A 395 -11.24 9.32 -20.12
CA PHE A 395 -11.65 9.66 -21.48
C PHE A 395 -11.34 11.11 -21.85
N TYR A 396 -11.14 11.99 -20.87
CA TYR A 396 -10.80 13.41 -21.04
C TYR A 396 -9.31 13.70 -20.79
N MET A 397 -8.56 12.74 -20.23
CA MET A 397 -7.14 12.89 -19.94
C MET A 397 -6.30 12.65 -21.20
N LYS A 398 -5.25 13.47 -21.39
CA LYS A 398 -4.15 13.09 -22.28
C LYS A 398 -3.33 12.00 -21.60
N ILE A 399 -3.44 10.79 -22.11
CA ILE A 399 -2.72 9.61 -21.65
C ILE A 399 -1.87 9.13 -22.82
N CYS A 400 -0.58 8.86 -22.60
CA CYS A 400 0.27 8.29 -23.65
C CYS A 400 0.07 6.76 -23.73
N PRO A 401 0.26 6.12 -24.90
CA PRO A 401 0.31 4.66 -24.97
C PRO A 401 1.36 4.10 -24.00
N GLY A 402 1.00 3.05 -23.27
CA GLY A 402 1.91 2.46 -22.27
C GLY A 402 2.06 3.25 -20.97
N THR A 403 1.07 4.08 -20.59
CA THR A 403 0.96 4.66 -19.25
C THR A 403 0.58 3.60 -18.19
N VAL A 404 1.17 3.69 -17.00
CA VAL A 404 0.71 3.05 -15.77
C VAL A 404 -0.24 3.97 -15.03
N TYR A 405 -1.38 3.46 -14.57
CA TYR A 405 -2.30 4.18 -13.67
C TYR A 405 -2.30 3.52 -12.30
N TYR A 406 -1.80 4.22 -11.28
CA TYR A 406 -1.76 3.78 -9.88
C TYR A 406 -2.89 4.41 -9.06
N CYS A 407 -3.73 3.54 -8.50
CA CYS A 407 -4.82 3.88 -7.59
C CYS A 407 -4.51 3.28 -6.20
N ASP A 408 -4.27 4.15 -5.20
CA ASP A 408 -3.97 3.73 -3.82
C ASP A 408 -5.25 3.63 -2.97
N ASP A 409 -5.49 2.47 -2.35
CA ASP A 409 -6.63 2.10 -1.51
C ASP A 409 -8.00 2.47 -2.11
N VAL A 410 -8.25 1.97 -3.33
CA VAL A 410 -9.48 2.26 -4.09
C VAL A 410 -10.30 1.00 -4.30
N THR A 411 -11.57 1.01 -3.87
CA THR A 411 -12.62 0.12 -4.40
C THR A 411 -13.21 0.76 -5.66
N PRO A 412 -12.98 0.23 -6.88
CA PRO A 412 -13.50 0.82 -8.11
C PRO A 412 -15.02 0.67 -8.22
N SER A 413 -15.71 1.77 -8.57
CA SER A 413 -17.15 1.78 -8.88
C SER A 413 -17.51 0.82 -10.03
N GLU A 414 -18.76 0.40 -10.18
CA GLU A 414 -19.20 -0.44 -11.31
C GLU A 414 -18.82 0.16 -12.68
N ASN A 415 -18.94 1.49 -12.83
CA ASN A 415 -18.55 2.19 -14.05
C ASN A 415 -17.04 2.10 -14.28
N LEU A 416 -16.22 2.35 -13.23
CA LEU A 416 -14.77 2.28 -13.33
C LEU A 416 -14.31 0.83 -13.58
N GLN A 417 -14.95 -0.17 -12.97
CA GLN A 417 -14.76 -1.60 -13.29
C GLN A 417 -15.07 -1.90 -14.76
N SER A 418 -16.11 -1.29 -15.34
CA SER A 418 -16.41 -1.40 -16.78
C SER A 418 -15.30 -0.80 -17.64
N VAL A 419 -14.75 0.36 -17.27
CA VAL A 419 -13.63 1.00 -17.96
C VAL A 419 -12.33 0.18 -17.85
N ILE A 420 -12.02 -0.36 -16.67
CA ILE A 420 -10.91 -1.31 -16.46
C ILE A 420 -11.11 -2.54 -17.36
N LYS A 421 -12.30 -3.16 -17.33
CA LYS A 421 -12.64 -4.32 -18.16
C LYS A 421 -12.51 -4.04 -19.66
N GLN A 422 -12.93 -2.87 -20.15
CA GLN A 422 -12.84 -2.51 -21.56
C GLN A 422 -11.39 -2.22 -21.98
N SER A 423 -10.66 -1.40 -21.21
CA SER A 423 -9.24 -1.06 -21.50
C SER A 423 -8.32 -2.28 -21.48
N THR A 424 -8.52 -3.21 -20.53
CA THR A 424 -7.79 -4.48 -20.49
C THR A 424 -8.21 -5.48 -21.58
N THR A 425 -9.47 -5.46 -22.04
CA THR A 425 -9.91 -6.31 -23.16
C THR A 425 -9.39 -5.79 -24.50
N HIS A 426 -9.26 -4.47 -24.65
CA HIS A 426 -8.72 -3.81 -25.85
C HIS A 426 -7.28 -3.33 -25.65
N TYR A 427 -6.47 -4.07 -24.88
CA TYR A 427 -5.13 -3.65 -24.47
C TYR A 427 -4.25 -3.21 -25.65
N ARG A 428 -4.27 -3.93 -26.78
CA ARG A 428 -3.46 -3.59 -27.96
C ARG A 428 -4.02 -2.48 -28.83
N THR A 429 -5.33 -2.20 -28.80
CA THR A 429 -6.01 -1.26 -29.71
C THR A 429 -6.50 0.02 -29.05
N GLY A 430 -6.54 0.08 -27.73
CA GLY A 430 -7.21 1.14 -26.97
C GLY A 430 -8.73 0.99 -27.00
N THR A 431 -9.42 1.74 -26.13
CA THR A 431 -10.88 1.70 -25.98
C THR A 431 -11.51 2.99 -26.47
N LYS A 432 -12.36 2.89 -27.49
CA LYS A 432 -13.25 3.99 -27.90
C LYS A 432 -14.47 4.07 -26.98
N TYR A 433 -14.84 5.28 -26.59
CA TYR A 433 -16.04 5.58 -25.83
C TYR A 433 -16.85 6.65 -26.55
N HIS A 434 -18.02 6.27 -27.03
CA HIS A 434 -18.95 7.17 -27.69
C HIS A 434 -19.79 7.88 -26.64
N THR A 435 -19.79 9.20 -26.66
CA THR A 435 -20.62 10.02 -25.76
C THR A 435 -21.34 11.13 -26.53
N VAL A 436 -22.28 11.80 -25.88
CA VAL A 436 -23.01 12.92 -26.48
C VAL A 436 -22.65 14.20 -25.73
N HIS A 437 -22.10 15.17 -26.45
CA HIS A 437 -21.82 16.52 -25.96
C HIS A 437 -22.52 17.52 -26.88
N ASP A 438 -23.27 18.47 -26.33
CA ASP A 438 -24.06 19.47 -27.09
C ASP A 438 -24.90 18.87 -28.24
N LYS A 439 -25.56 17.74 -27.96
CA LYS A 439 -26.37 16.94 -28.91
C LYS A 439 -25.60 16.40 -30.12
N LYS A 440 -24.27 16.42 -30.11
CA LYS A 440 -23.40 15.81 -31.11
C LYS A 440 -22.71 14.57 -30.54
N LEU A 441 -22.49 13.57 -31.40
CA LEU A 441 -21.62 12.44 -31.09
C LEU A 441 -20.19 12.95 -30.89
N VAL A 442 -19.58 12.57 -29.78
CA VAL A 442 -18.16 12.81 -29.47
C VAL A 442 -17.51 11.48 -29.15
N ASP A 443 -16.50 11.14 -29.94
CA ASP A 443 -15.67 9.96 -29.73
C ASP A 443 -14.52 10.32 -28.78
N MET A 444 -14.43 9.57 -27.68
CA MET A 444 -13.35 9.65 -26.71
C MET A 444 -12.52 8.36 -26.76
N PHE A 445 -11.28 8.39 -26.30
CA PHE A 445 -10.36 7.27 -26.48
C PHE A 445 -9.41 7.10 -25.29
N ILE A 446 -9.37 5.89 -24.72
CA ILE A 446 -8.29 5.46 -23.83
C ILE A 446 -7.22 4.81 -24.70
N PRO A 447 -5.95 5.22 -24.60
CA PRO A 447 -4.88 4.68 -25.45
C PRO A 447 -4.62 3.20 -25.19
N PRO A 448 -3.98 2.49 -26.12
CA PRO A 448 -3.55 1.13 -25.90
C PRO A 448 -2.48 1.04 -24.80
N ARG A 449 -2.37 -0.15 -24.21
CA ARG A 449 -1.35 -0.60 -23.26
C ARG A 449 -1.39 0.05 -21.88
N LEU A 450 -2.56 0.54 -21.46
CA LEU A 450 -2.78 0.99 -20.09
C LEU A 450 -2.57 -0.19 -19.11
N ALA A 451 -1.69 0.00 -18.12
CA ALA A 451 -1.51 -0.93 -17.00
C ALA A 451 -2.15 -0.33 -15.74
N TRP A 452 -2.94 -1.12 -15.03
CA TRP A 452 -3.61 -0.72 -13.80
C TRP A 452 -2.87 -1.31 -12.61
N TRP A 453 -2.44 -0.46 -11.68
CA TRP A 453 -1.95 -0.86 -10.36
C TRP A 453 -2.99 -0.42 -9.33
N ILE A 454 -3.70 -1.38 -8.74
CA ILE A 454 -4.77 -1.12 -7.78
C ILE A 454 -4.41 -1.81 -6.47
N THR A 455 -4.28 -1.04 -5.40
CA THR A 455 -4.24 -1.55 -4.02
C THR A 455 -5.65 -1.43 -3.43
N SER A 456 -6.06 -2.45 -2.68
CA SER A 456 -7.26 -2.42 -1.83
C SER A 456 -7.06 -3.34 -0.63
N VAL A 457 -7.84 -3.18 0.44
CA VAL A 457 -7.87 -4.17 1.53
C VAL A 457 -8.50 -5.47 1.04
N ASP A 458 -9.71 -5.37 0.50
CA ASP A 458 -10.53 -6.52 0.07
C ASP A 458 -10.53 -6.74 -1.45
N ASP A 459 -10.93 -7.95 -1.87
CA ASP A 459 -11.13 -8.30 -3.29
C ASP A 459 -12.51 -7.87 -3.83
N ASP A 460 -12.91 -6.64 -3.49
CA ASP A 460 -14.21 -5.98 -3.74
C ASP A 460 -14.45 -5.58 -5.22
N VAL A 461 -14.08 -6.42 -6.17
CA VAL A 461 -14.38 -6.21 -7.61
C VAL A 461 -14.94 -7.48 -8.24
N SER A 462 -15.77 -7.31 -9.27
CA SER A 462 -16.44 -8.43 -9.92
C SER A 462 -15.44 -9.47 -10.44
N MET A 463 -15.83 -10.75 -10.39
CA MET A 463 -15.03 -11.87 -10.94
C MET A 463 -14.64 -11.68 -12.42
N GLN A 464 -15.34 -10.84 -13.18
CA GLN A 464 -14.93 -10.51 -14.56
C GLN A 464 -13.68 -9.62 -14.63
N VAL A 465 -13.44 -8.78 -13.62
CA VAL A 465 -12.25 -7.94 -13.44
C VAL A 465 -11.13 -8.76 -12.78
N LEU A 466 -11.40 -9.49 -11.68
CA LEU A 466 -10.39 -10.34 -11.02
C LEU A 466 -9.75 -11.36 -11.97
N ASN A 467 -10.54 -12.00 -12.83
CA ASN A 467 -10.02 -12.94 -13.84
C ASN A 467 -9.25 -12.26 -14.99
N ARG A 468 -9.02 -10.95 -14.97
CA ARG A 468 -8.12 -10.21 -15.87
C ARG A 468 -6.88 -9.67 -15.14
N GLN A 469 -6.85 -9.77 -13.83
CA GLN A 469 -5.77 -9.25 -12.99
C GLN A 469 -4.82 -10.38 -12.55
N PHE A 470 -3.59 -9.99 -12.25
CA PHE A 470 -2.59 -10.82 -11.61
C PHE A 470 -2.56 -10.46 -10.12
N ASN A 471 -2.96 -11.40 -9.26
CA ASN A 471 -3.08 -11.16 -7.83
C ASN A 471 -1.69 -11.18 -7.20
N LEU A 472 -1.39 -10.15 -6.44
CA LEU A 472 -0.14 -9.94 -5.72
C LEU A 472 -0.44 -9.83 -4.23
N GLU A 473 0.40 -10.49 -3.46
CA GLU A 473 0.39 -10.48 -2.01
C GLU A 473 1.69 -9.88 -1.50
N VAL A 474 1.69 -9.55 -0.22
CA VAL A 474 2.81 -9.01 0.54
C VAL A 474 3.12 -9.99 1.66
N ASP A 475 4.37 -10.02 2.12
CA ASP A 475 4.78 -10.88 3.23
C ASP A 475 4.26 -10.30 4.56
N GLU A 476 3.20 -10.93 5.09
CA GLU A 476 2.56 -10.58 6.36
C GLU A 476 3.11 -11.43 7.53
N SER A 477 4.40 -11.80 7.50
CA SER A 477 5.06 -12.56 8.57
C SER A 477 5.72 -11.66 9.61
N THR A 478 5.78 -12.13 10.86
CA THR A 478 6.47 -11.41 11.96
C THR A 478 7.96 -11.18 11.68
N ASP A 479 8.62 -12.09 10.95
CA ASP A 479 10.01 -11.91 10.53
C ASP A 479 10.16 -10.75 9.53
N GLN A 480 9.16 -10.53 8.69
CA GLN A 480 9.11 -9.38 7.79
C GLN A 480 8.81 -8.08 8.54
N ASP A 481 7.87 -8.08 9.50
CA ASP A 481 7.63 -6.93 10.38
C ASP A 481 8.90 -6.46 11.09
N LEU A 482 9.70 -7.40 11.62
CA LEU A 482 10.98 -7.09 12.28
C LEU A 482 12.00 -6.46 11.33
N LYS A 483 12.08 -6.93 10.07
CA LYS A 483 12.94 -6.31 9.05
C LYS A 483 12.49 -4.89 8.72
N VAL A 484 11.17 -4.65 8.59
CA VAL A 484 10.61 -3.32 8.32
C VAL A 484 10.90 -2.35 9.47
N VAL A 485 10.78 -2.80 10.73
CA VAL A 485 11.15 -1.99 11.92
C VAL A 485 12.64 -1.65 11.92
N GLN A 486 13.52 -2.61 11.60
CA GLN A 486 14.96 -2.36 11.50
C GLN A 486 15.26 -1.36 10.37
N PHE A 487 14.66 -1.53 9.20
CA PHE A 487 14.83 -0.66 8.03
C PHE A 487 14.44 0.79 8.33
N HIS A 488 13.28 1.03 8.94
CA HIS A 488 12.88 2.38 9.38
C HIS A 488 13.81 2.95 10.47
N SER A 489 14.34 2.10 11.36
CA SER A 489 15.32 2.53 12.37
C SER A 489 16.64 2.97 11.73
N ASP A 490 17.13 2.25 10.72
CA ASP A 490 18.36 2.59 9.99
C ASP A 490 18.20 3.89 9.19
N LEU A 491 17.04 4.11 8.54
CA LEU A 491 16.72 5.39 7.90
C LEU A 491 16.69 6.55 8.91
N ALA A 492 16.08 6.34 10.08
CA ALA A 492 16.01 7.36 11.13
C ALA A 492 17.38 7.71 11.72
N VAL A 493 18.30 6.74 11.84
CA VAL A 493 19.68 6.96 12.27
C VAL A 493 20.48 7.78 11.25
N LYS A 494 20.26 7.55 9.96
CA LYS A 494 20.94 8.29 8.87
C LYS A 494 20.32 9.67 8.59
N GLY A 495 19.04 9.87 8.91
CA GLY A 495 18.27 11.07 8.54
C GLY A 495 17.88 11.11 7.06
N GLU A 496 17.81 9.96 6.39
CA GLU A 496 17.45 9.84 4.98
C GLU A 496 15.92 9.93 4.79
N VAL A 497 15.48 10.42 3.62
CA VAL A 497 14.05 10.39 3.22
C VAL A 497 13.68 9.02 2.67
N GLU A 498 12.42 8.62 2.84
CA GLU A 498 11.87 7.30 2.44
C GLU A 498 12.05 6.97 0.94
N PHE A 499 11.93 7.99 0.06
CA PHE A 499 12.09 7.86 -1.39
C PHE A 499 13.07 8.92 -1.93
N PRO A 500 14.40 8.70 -1.84
CA PRO A 500 15.40 9.66 -2.30
C PRO A 500 15.45 9.72 -3.83
N GLU A 501 15.64 10.92 -4.39
CA GLU A 501 15.94 11.09 -5.83
C GLU A 501 17.44 10.83 -6.05
N SER A 502 17.85 9.56 -6.11
CA SER A 502 19.24 9.13 -6.31
C SER A 502 19.61 8.91 -7.78
N ASP A 503 20.91 8.83 -8.08
CA ASP A 503 21.40 8.48 -9.41
C ASP A 503 20.86 7.12 -9.88
N ASP A 504 20.80 6.11 -9.00
CA ASP A 504 20.24 4.79 -9.34
C ASP A 504 18.75 4.85 -9.70
N VAL A 505 17.97 5.73 -9.07
CA VAL A 505 16.56 5.99 -9.43
C VAL A 505 16.46 6.63 -10.82
N GLU A 506 17.33 7.59 -11.16
CA GLU A 506 17.35 8.17 -12.51
C GLU A 506 17.87 7.18 -13.57
N VAL A 507 18.82 6.30 -13.24
CA VAL A 507 19.23 5.19 -14.11
C VAL A 507 18.06 4.23 -14.35
N CYS A 508 17.30 3.86 -13.32
CA CYS A 508 16.08 3.04 -13.49
C CYS A 508 15.06 3.71 -14.41
N ARG A 509 14.83 5.02 -14.24
CA ARG A 509 13.96 5.81 -15.11
C ARG A 509 14.47 5.81 -16.55
N GLU A 510 15.77 5.98 -16.79
CA GLU A 510 16.34 5.95 -18.14
C GLU A 510 16.28 4.57 -18.81
N ILE A 511 16.54 3.49 -18.08
CA ILE A 511 16.34 2.11 -18.57
C ILE A 511 14.89 1.92 -19.03
N LEU A 512 13.92 2.32 -18.19
CA LEU A 512 12.49 2.18 -18.51
C LEU A 512 12.04 3.12 -19.64
N ARG A 513 12.65 4.31 -19.81
CA ARG A 513 12.44 5.18 -20.98
C ARG A 513 12.89 4.45 -22.25
N GLN A 514 14.10 3.92 -22.28
CA GLN A 514 14.64 3.21 -23.45
C GLN A 514 13.81 1.96 -23.81
N VAL A 515 13.42 1.16 -22.83
CA VAL A 515 12.50 0.01 -23.04
C VAL A 515 11.17 0.46 -23.67
N LYS A 516 10.67 1.67 -23.38
CA LYS A 516 9.41 2.22 -23.91
C LYS A 516 9.53 2.95 -25.26
N GLN A 517 10.72 3.12 -25.82
CA GLN A 517 10.91 3.81 -27.11
C GLN A 517 10.44 2.99 -28.33
N LYS A 518 10.48 1.66 -28.27
CA LYS A 518 10.10 0.75 -29.37
C LYS A 518 9.06 -0.27 -28.88
N LEU A 519 8.11 -0.63 -29.76
CA LEU A 519 7.27 -1.80 -29.60
C LEU A 519 7.95 -3.01 -30.26
N TYR A 520 8.19 -4.07 -29.48
CA TYR A 520 8.87 -5.28 -29.93
C TYR A 520 7.85 -6.41 -30.14
N SER A 521 7.87 -7.05 -31.31
CA SER A 521 7.20 -8.34 -31.49
C SER A 521 8.13 -9.43 -30.95
N VAL A 522 7.69 -10.23 -29.98
CA VAL A 522 8.54 -11.24 -29.33
C VAL A 522 8.14 -12.64 -29.78
N LYS A 523 9.10 -13.43 -30.28
CA LYS A 523 8.94 -14.88 -30.51
C LYS A 523 9.45 -15.63 -29.27
N ILE A 524 8.71 -16.66 -28.86
CA ILE A 524 9.15 -17.66 -27.87
C ILE A 524 9.35 -18.96 -28.65
N PRO A 525 10.58 -19.32 -29.07
CA PRO A 525 10.82 -20.46 -29.97
C PRO A 525 10.37 -21.80 -29.40
N PHE A 526 10.49 -21.95 -28.08
CA PHE A 526 10.16 -23.14 -27.31
C PHE A 526 8.72 -23.14 -26.76
N ALA A 527 7.82 -22.27 -27.25
CA ALA A 527 6.46 -22.16 -26.69
C ALA A 527 5.65 -23.47 -26.76
N ASN A 528 5.91 -24.32 -27.76
CA ASN A 528 5.25 -25.63 -27.89
C ASN A 528 5.83 -26.70 -26.93
N ASP A 529 7.00 -26.44 -26.34
CA ASP A 529 7.64 -27.29 -25.35
C ASP A 529 7.25 -26.92 -23.91
N ILE A 530 6.47 -25.85 -23.73
CA ILE A 530 5.92 -25.44 -22.43
C ILE A 530 4.71 -26.33 -22.08
N GLN A 531 4.89 -27.20 -21.09
CA GLN A 531 3.86 -28.05 -20.53
C GLN A 531 3.11 -27.30 -19.43
N TRP A 532 1.83 -26.98 -19.69
CA TRP A 532 0.96 -26.26 -18.75
C TRP A 532 0.01 -27.21 -18.01
N LYS A 533 0.11 -27.28 -16.68
CA LYS A 533 -0.61 -28.26 -15.84
C LYS A 533 -1.91 -27.74 -15.21
N ASP A 534 -2.27 -26.46 -15.40
CA ASP A 534 -3.56 -25.89 -14.98
C ASP A 534 -4.50 -25.61 -16.17
N PRO A 535 -5.21 -26.62 -16.71
CA PRO A 535 -6.15 -26.41 -17.81
C PRO A 535 -7.41 -25.62 -17.41
N SER A 536 -7.62 -25.35 -16.12
CA SER A 536 -8.87 -24.77 -15.61
C SER A 536 -9.05 -23.29 -15.93
N ASN A 537 -7.94 -22.55 -16.12
CA ASN A 537 -7.97 -21.12 -16.42
C ASN A 537 -7.03 -20.74 -17.57
N ARG A 538 -7.55 -20.81 -18.81
CA ARG A 538 -6.81 -20.48 -20.05
C ARG A 538 -6.19 -19.07 -20.11
N ARG A 539 -6.60 -18.13 -19.25
CA ARG A 539 -5.98 -16.79 -19.18
C ARG A 539 -4.63 -16.82 -18.48
N ASN A 540 -4.44 -17.72 -17.52
CA ASN A 540 -3.20 -17.85 -16.77
C ASN A 540 -2.03 -18.22 -17.69
N TYR A 541 -2.23 -19.13 -18.65
CA TYR A 541 -1.22 -19.44 -19.67
C TYR A 541 -0.88 -18.22 -20.56
N SER A 542 -1.87 -17.42 -20.94
CA SER A 542 -1.63 -16.18 -21.70
C SER A 542 -0.83 -15.15 -20.91
N MET A 543 -1.12 -14.99 -19.60
CA MET A 543 -0.37 -14.13 -18.70
C MET A 543 1.08 -14.62 -18.55
N PHE A 544 1.28 -15.94 -18.41
CA PHE A 544 2.60 -16.55 -18.32
C PHE A 544 3.45 -16.31 -19.58
N LEU A 545 2.88 -16.52 -20.77
CA LEU A 545 3.58 -16.20 -22.03
C LEU A 545 3.92 -14.71 -22.14
N ASP A 546 3.08 -13.82 -21.61
CA ASP A 546 3.35 -12.38 -21.61
C ASP A 546 4.46 -11.98 -20.62
N MET A 547 4.61 -12.69 -19.49
CA MET A 547 5.77 -12.52 -18.59
C MET A 547 7.08 -12.83 -19.32
N ILE A 548 7.16 -13.97 -20.03
CA ILE A 548 8.34 -14.34 -20.83
C ILE A 548 8.68 -13.24 -21.84
N LYS A 549 7.69 -12.74 -22.58
CA LYS A 549 7.91 -11.67 -23.57
C LYS A 549 8.38 -10.38 -22.90
N SER A 550 7.86 -10.07 -21.71
CA SER A 550 8.25 -8.90 -20.94
C SER A 550 9.69 -8.99 -20.45
N PHE A 551 10.15 -10.13 -19.91
CA PHE A 551 11.55 -10.31 -19.51
C PHE A 551 12.50 -10.15 -20.70
N ALA A 552 12.15 -10.75 -21.86
CA ALA A 552 12.92 -10.57 -23.09
C ALA A 552 13.01 -9.09 -23.53
N VAL A 553 11.93 -8.32 -23.39
CA VAL A 553 11.91 -6.88 -23.75
C VAL A 553 12.58 -5.99 -22.71
N LEU A 554 12.48 -6.30 -21.41
CA LEU A 554 13.25 -5.62 -20.36
C LEU A 554 14.77 -5.79 -20.58
N ARG A 555 15.19 -6.89 -21.21
CA ARG A 555 16.57 -7.18 -21.59
C ARG A 555 16.84 -7.05 -23.10
N PHE A 556 16.10 -6.20 -23.84
CA PHE A 556 16.15 -6.17 -25.31
C PHE A 556 17.55 -5.95 -25.91
N ARG A 557 18.43 -5.19 -25.24
CA ARG A 557 19.83 -4.97 -25.65
C ARG A 557 20.68 -6.26 -25.62
N GLN A 558 20.19 -7.31 -24.94
CA GLN A 558 20.83 -8.62 -24.70
C GLN A 558 20.07 -9.76 -25.39
N ARG A 559 19.13 -9.47 -26.29
CA ARG A 559 18.32 -10.46 -27.01
C ARG A 559 18.53 -10.30 -28.50
N GLN A 560 18.55 -11.43 -29.22
CA GLN A 560 18.69 -11.42 -30.66
C GLN A 560 17.38 -10.94 -31.31
N GLU A 561 17.47 -10.10 -32.35
CA GLU A 561 16.35 -9.72 -33.20
C GLU A 561 16.47 -10.45 -34.55
N VAL A 562 15.53 -11.36 -34.84
CA VAL A 562 15.52 -12.21 -36.04
C VAL A 562 14.19 -12.04 -36.77
N ASP A 563 14.25 -11.69 -38.06
CA ASP A 563 13.11 -11.31 -38.91
C ASP A 563 12.24 -10.16 -38.34
N GLY A 564 12.85 -9.25 -37.57
CA GLY A 564 12.12 -8.18 -36.86
C GLY A 564 11.37 -8.66 -35.60
N TYR A 565 11.70 -9.85 -35.08
CA TYR A 565 11.20 -10.35 -33.81
C TYR A 565 12.32 -10.48 -32.79
N LEU A 566 12.10 -9.95 -31.60
CA LEU A 566 12.97 -10.22 -30.46
C LEU A 566 12.79 -11.68 -30.03
N ILE A 567 13.87 -12.41 -29.81
CA ILE A 567 13.84 -13.83 -29.45
C ILE A 567 13.99 -13.99 -27.93
N ALA A 568 12.98 -14.53 -27.27
CA ALA A 568 13.04 -14.86 -25.84
C ALA A 568 13.94 -16.08 -25.58
N THR A 569 14.69 -16.05 -24.47
CA THR A 569 15.60 -17.11 -24.03
C THR A 569 14.95 -18.01 -22.96
N ILE A 570 15.66 -19.08 -22.57
CA ILE A 570 15.24 -19.93 -21.45
C ILE A 570 15.33 -19.17 -20.12
N ASP A 571 16.25 -18.21 -19.97
CA ASP A 571 16.34 -17.35 -18.77
C ASP A 571 15.06 -16.53 -18.58
N ASP A 572 14.50 -15.99 -19.67
CA ASP A 572 13.22 -15.28 -19.65
C ASP A 572 12.03 -16.19 -19.28
N TYR A 573 12.15 -17.50 -19.54
CA TYR A 573 11.21 -18.52 -19.08
C TYR A 573 11.39 -18.85 -17.60
N GLU A 574 12.63 -18.98 -17.12
CA GLU A 574 12.92 -19.30 -15.72
C GLU A 574 12.48 -18.17 -14.77
N ASP A 575 12.75 -16.91 -15.13
CA ASP A 575 12.25 -15.73 -14.39
C ASP A 575 10.71 -15.70 -14.35
N ALA A 576 10.05 -16.01 -15.48
CA ALA A 576 8.59 -16.10 -15.53
C ALA A 576 8.05 -17.28 -14.71
N ARG A 577 8.76 -18.41 -14.69
CA ARG A 577 8.41 -19.62 -13.91
C ARG A 577 8.49 -19.35 -12.42
N GLU A 578 9.59 -18.75 -11.95
CA GLU A 578 9.76 -18.33 -10.55
C GLU A 578 8.64 -17.38 -10.10
N LEU A 579 8.39 -16.34 -10.90
CA LEU A 579 7.37 -15.33 -10.62
C LEU A 579 5.95 -15.89 -10.58
N TYR A 580 5.63 -16.83 -11.48
CA TYR A 580 4.29 -17.43 -11.57
C TYR A 580 4.08 -18.55 -10.54
N CYS A 581 5.02 -19.48 -10.40
CA CYS A 581 4.87 -20.65 -9.52
C CYS A 581 4.70 -20.25 -8.06
N SER A 582 5.44 -19.24 -7.59
CA SER A 582 5.30 -18.66 -6.24
C SER A 582 3.90 -18.11 -5.92
N ARG A 583 3.03 -17.92 -6.93
CA ARG A 583 1.67 -17.34 -6.80
C ARG A 583 0.58 -18.22 -7.45
N ALA A 584 0.90 -19.45 -7.85
CA ALA A 584 0.02 -20.25 -8.70
C ALA A 584 -1.27 -20.72 -7.99
N SER A 585 -1.19 -20.99 -6.67
CA SER A 585 -2.35 -21.23 -5.79
C SER A 585 -3.35 -20.07 -5.85
N ASN A 586 -2.88 -18.86 -5.62
CA ASN A 586 -3.68 -17.64 -5.56
C ASN A 586 -4.23 -17.28 -6.95
N MET A 587 -3.46 -17.51 -8.01
CA MET A 587 -3.90 -17.33 -9.40
C MET A 587 -4.94 -18.34 -9.86
N ARG A 588 -5.03 -19.52 -9.23
CA ARG A 588 -6.06 -20.53 -9.46
C ARG A 588 -7.34 -20.26 -8.66
N LEU A 589 -7.20 -19.91 -7.38
CA LEU A 589 -8.32 -19.76 -6.45
C LEU A 589 -8.95 -18.35 -6.47
N LYS A 590 -8.17 -17.30 -6.80
CA LYS A 590 -8.60 -15.89 -6.80
C LYS A 590 -9.21 -15.44 -5.46
N LEU A 591 -8.66 -15.97 -4.38
CA LEU A 591 -8.94 -15.61 -3.00
C LEU A 591 -7.74 -14.82 -2.45
N ASN A 592 -8.00 -13.86 -1.57
CA ASN A 592 -6.97 -13.32 -0.69
C ASN A 592 -6.78 -14.22 0.56
N LYS A 593 -5.77 -13.94 1.38
CA LYS A 593 -5.46 -14.70 2.60
C LYS A 593 -6.65 -14.86 3.56
N MET A 594 -7.35 -13.77 3.89
CA MET A 594 -8.53 -13.79 4.77
C MET A 594 -9.66 -14.66 4.21
N GLU A 595 -9.89 -14.58 2.89
CA GLU A 595 -10.84 -15.44 2.17
C GLU A 595 -10.42 -16.92 2.19
N MET A 596 -9.12 -17.20 2.03
CA MET A 596 -8.54 -18.54 2.15
C MET A 596 -8.77 -19.13 3.54
N ASP A 597 -8.58 -18.34 4.59
CA ASP A 597 -8.71 -18.76 5.99
C ASP A 597 -10.17 -19.00 6.39
N VAL A 598 -11.10 -18.20 5.87
CA VAL A 598 -12.54 -18.51 5.99
C VAL A 598 -12.88 -19.83 5.29
N CYS A 599 -12.33 -20.09 4.09
CA CYS A 599 -12.54 -21.37 3.41
C CYS A 599 -11.92 -22.57 4.15
N ARG A 600 -10.71 -22.43 4.71
CA ARG A 600 -10.11 -23.44 5.61
C ARG A 600 -11.04 -23.74 6.78
N THR A 601 -11.46 -22.70 7.51
CA THR A 601 -12.33 -22.80 8.68
C THR A 601 -13.67 -23.47 8.33
N ILE A 602 -14.31 -23.08 7.23
CA ILE A 602 -15.58 -23.71 6.79
C ILE A 602 -15.35 -25.17 6.42
N HIS A 603 -14.27 -25.51 5.71
CA HIS A 603 -13.99 -26.91 5.35
C HIS A 603 -13.75 -27.78 6.57
N GLU A 604 -12.88 -27.35 7.50
CA GLU A 604 -12.57 -28.06 8.75
C GLU A 604 -13.84 -28.30 9.59
N LEU A 605 -14.66 -27.27 9.79
CA LEU A 605 -15.92 -27.41 10.52
C LEU A 605 -16.93 -28.30 9.77
N THR A 606 -16.96 -28.26 8.43
CA THR A 606 -17.78 -29.16 7.62
C THR A 606 -17.37 -30.62 7.82
N GLN A 607 -16.06 -30.93 7.86
CA GLN A 607 -15.59 -32.31 8.10
C GLN A 607 -15.92 -32.82 9.51
N LEU A 608 -15.96 -31.93 10.52
CA LEU A 608 -16.22 -32.32 11.92
C LEU A 608 -17.70 -32.56 12.24
N GLN A 609 -18.62 -31.80 11.63
CA GLN A 609 -20.03 -31.75 12.04
C GLN A 609 -21.02 -31.61 10.86
N GLY A 610 -20.56 -31.75 9.62
CA GLY A 610 -21.35 -31.73 8.39
C GLY A 610 -21.72 -30.33 7.89
N TRP A 611 -21.72 -29.32 8.76
CA TRP A 611 -22.01 -27.92 8.44
C TRP A 611 -21.48 -26.98 9.53
N CYS A 612 -21.41 -25.68 9.27
CA CYS A 612 -21.09 -24.65 10.27
C CYS A 612 -22.05 -23.46 10.17
N ASP A 613 -22.36 -22.78 11.29
CA ASP A 613 -23.07 -21.48 11.25
C ASP A 613 -22.10 -20.29 11.26
N SER A 614 -22.62 -19.10 10.94
CA SER A 614 -21.84 -17.84 11.03
C SER A 614 -21.14 -17.67 12.39
N LYS A 615 -21.78 -18.07 13.50
CA LYS A 615 -21.21 -17.91 14.85
C LYS A 615 -20.04 -18.85 15.12
N ALA A 616 -20.02 -20.03 14.52
CA ALA A 616 -18.88 -20.94 14.59
C ALA A 616 -17.65 -20.34 13.88
N ILE A 617 -17.86 -19.69 12.73
CA ILE A 617 -16.81 -18.98 11.97
C ILE A 617 -16.33 -17.74 12.73
N GLU A 618 -17.26 -16.90 13.22
CA GLU A 618 -16.97 -15.71 14.06
C GLU A 618 -16.04 -16.06 15.23
N ARG A 619 -16.29 -17.18 15.92
CA ARG A 619 -15.49 -17.65 17.07
C ARG A 619 -14.12 -18.19 16.67
N HIS A 620 -14.03 -18.99 15.60
CA HIS A 620 -12.74 -19.56 15.16
C HIS A 620 -11.80 -18.50 14.61
N MET A 621 -12.35 -17.54 13.87
CA MET A 621 -11.57 -16.51 13.18
C MET A 621 -11.44 -15.19 13.96
N ASN A 622 -12.13 -15.06 15.09
CA ASN A 622 -12.24 -13.81 15.86
C ASN A 622 -12.72 -12.61 15.00
N LEU A 623 -13.71 -12.86 14.13
CA LEU A 623 -14.27 -11.88 13.21
C LEU A 623 -15.67 -11.44 13.65
N SER A 624 -16.05 -10.19 13.31
CA SER A 624 -17.42 -9.73 13.52
C SER A 624 -18.42 -10.43 12.59
N GLN A 625 -19.65 -10.62 13.05
CA GLN A 625 -20.74 -11.18 12.23
C GLN A 625 -20.88 -10.49 10.87
N GLN A 626 -20.77 -9.16 10.85
CA GLN A 626 -20.86 -8.37 9.63
C GLN A 626 -19.69 -8.68 8.68
N ARG A 627 -18.46 -8.83 9.20
CA ARG A 627 -17.28 -9.18 8.39
C ARG A 627 -17.39 -10.58 7.79
N VAL A 628 -17.82 -11.58 8.58
CA VAL A 628 -18.09 -12.94 8.10
C VAL A 628 -19.17 -12.94 7.01
N HIS A 629 -20.25 -12.17 7.19
CA HIS A 629 -21.30 -12.04 6.17
C HIS A 629 -20.77 -11.39 4.88
N GLN A 630 -19.98 -10.30 4.98
CA GLN A 630 -19.40 -9.61 3.83
C GLN A 630 -18.43 -10.50 3.04
N LEU A 631 -17.55 -11.26 3.71
CA LEU A 631 -16.62 -12.18 3.05
C LEU A 631 -17.38 -13.28 2.30
N ILE A 632 -18.40 -13.88 2.91
CA ILE A 632 -19.11 -15.01 2.31
C ILE A 632 -20.09 -14.57 1.20
N HIS A 633 -20.88 -13.52 1.44
CA HIS A 633 -22.00 -13.10 0.57
C HIS A 633 -21.66 -11.91 -0.35
N GLY A 634 -20.59 -11.17 -0.07
CA GLY A 634 -20.28 -9.89 -0.72
C GLY A 634 -21.11 -8.72 -0.16
N ARG A 635 -20.79 -7.49 -0.57
CA ARG A 635 -21.51 -6.27 -0.19
C ARG A 635 -22.62 -5.95 -1.19
N LYS A 636 -23.89 -6.07 -0.75
CA LYS A 636 -25.07 -5.79 -1.59
C LYS A 636 -25.21 -4.33 -2.02
N ASP A 637 -24.70 -3.40 -1.21
CA ASP A 637 -24.69 -1.96 -1.52
C ASP A 637 -23.71 -1.57 -2.64
N ARG A 638 -22.78 -2.46 -2.99
CA ARG A 638 -21.74 -2.25 -4.01
C ARG A 638 -21.76 -3.30 -5.14
N ASN A 639 -22.73 -4.21 -5.11
CA ASN A 639 -22.88 -5.32 -6.08
C ASN A 639 -21.63 -6.23 -6.15
N GLU A 640 -20.96 -6.40 -5.02
CA GLU A 640 -19.70 -7.14 -4.88
C GLU A 640 -19.93 -8.66 -4.75
N SER A 641 -18.97 -9.45 -5.22
CA SER A 641 -19.10 -10.91 -5.35
C SER A 641 -18.21 -11.63 -4.32
N GLY A 642 -18.80 -12.06 -3.19
CA GLY A 642 -18.10 -12.76 -2.09
C GLY A 642 -17.78 -14.24 -2.38
N LEU A 643 -17.29 -14.98 -1.37
CA LEU A 643 -16.81 -16.36 -1.49
C LEU A 643 -17.78 -17.31 -2.20
N LEU A 644 -19.10 -17.18 -1.99
CA LEU A 644 -20.13 -17.99 -2.68
C LEU A 644 -20.07 -17.89 -4.22
N SER A 645 -19.47 -16.82 -4.75
CA SER A 645 -19.23 -16.63 -6.19
C SER A 645 -17.85 -17.08 -6.66
N LYS A 646 -16.89 -17.19 -5.75
CA LYS A 646 -15.48 -17.51 -6.01
C LYS A 646 -15.21 -19.01 -5.89
N VAL A 647 -15.77 -19.65 -4.86
CA VAL A 647 -15.45 -21.01 -4.44
C VAL A 647 -16.54 -21.99 -4.87
N LYS A 648 -16.20 -22.85 -5.83
CA LYS A 648 -17.06 -23.97 -6.22
C LYS A 648 -17.14 -24.98 -5.07
N GLY A 649 -18.35 -25.43 -4.75
CA GLY A 649 -18.59 -26.36 -3.64
C GLY A 649 -18.75 -25.70 -2.27
N LEU A 650 -18.70 -24.37 -2.18
CA LEU A 650 -19.18 -23.64 -0.99
C LEU A 650 -20.70 -23.44 -1.13
N HIS A 651 -21.46 -23.99 -0.20
CA HIS A 651 -22.91 -23.92 -0.18
C HIS A 651 -23.41 -23.06 1.00
N HIS A 652 -24.57 -22.44 0.83
CA HIS A 652 -25.26 -21.65 1.85
C HIS A 652 -26.71 -22.10 1.95
N GLU A 653 -27.18 -22.33 3.17
CA GLU A 653 -28.58 -22.57 3.48
C GLU A 653 -29.05 -21.70 4.66
N LEU A 654 -30.37 -21.50 4.75
CA LEU A 654 -31.05 -20.90 5.89
C LEU A 654 -31.76 -22.01 6.65
N GLN A 655 -31.09 -22.61 7.62
CA GLN A 655 -31.64 -23.69 8.43
C GLN A 655 -32.34 -23.15 9.68
N ASN A 656 -33.52 -23.71 9.98
CA ASN A 656 -34.27 -23.39 11.18
C ASN A 656 -33.79 -24.29 12.33
N VAL A 657 -32.98 -23.73 13.23
CA VAL A 657 -32.34 -24.47 14.32
C VAL A 657 -33.08 -24.22 15.62
N LYS A 658 -33.44 -25.29 16.32
CA LYS A 658 -34.02 -25.24 17.66
C LYS A 658 -32.93 -25.00 18.70
N ASP A 659 -33.02 -23.88 19.41
CA ASP A 659 -32.08 -23.41 20.44
C ASP A 659 -32.87 -23.28 21.76
N GLY A 660 -32.83 -24.33 22.58
CA GLY A 660 -33.74 -24.50 23.71
C GLY A 660 -35.20 -24.60 23.25
N ASP A 661 -36.08 -23.77 23.81
CA ASP A 661 -37.51 -23.70 23.42
C ASP A 661 -37.80 -22.74 22.25
N ARG A 662 -36.78 -22.13 21.63
CA ARG A 662 -36.95 -21.17 20.53
C ARG A 662 -36.39 -21.71 19.22
N TYR A 663 -37.13 -21.48 18.15
CA TYR A 663 -36.65 -21.71 16.79
C TYR A 663 -35.99 -20.44 16.25
N THR A 664 -34.77 -20.55 15.72
CA THR A 664 -34.05 -19.44 15.09
C THR A 664 -33.51 -19.85 13.73
N ASN A 665 -33.71 -18.99 12.72
CA ASN A 665 -33.09 -19.18 11.41
C ASN A 665 -31.60 -18.82 11.53
N LYS A 666 -30.72 -19.75 11.18
CA LYS A 666 -29.27 -19.56 11.15
C LYS A 666 -28.78 -19.74 9.71
N ASN A 667 -27.81 -18.91 9.30
CA ASN A 667 -27.10 -19.14 8.04
C ASN A 667 -26.10 -20.26 8.28
N THR A 668 -26.23 -21.35 7.54
CA THR A 668 -25.34 -22.51 7.59
C THR A 668 -24.57 -22.65 6.29
N TYR A 669 -23.33 -23.14 6.38
CA TYR A 669 -22.42 -23.30 5.26
C TYR A 669 -21.77 -24.68 5.28
N THR A 670 -21.59 -25.25 4.09
CA THR A 670 -20.83 -26.49 3.86
C THR A 670 -19.80 -26.27 2.75
N LEU A 671 -18.68 -26.99 2.81
CA LEU A 671 -17.65 -26.95 1.77
C LEU A 671 -17.14 -28.37 1.45
N ASP A 672 -17.70 -28.95 0.39
CA ASP A 672 -17.67 -30.39 0.10
C ASP A 672 -16.26 -30.91 -0.26
N SER A 673 -15.48 -30.14 -1.01
CA SER A 673 -14.11 -30.51 -1.40
C SER A 673 -13.20 -29.30 -1.61
N PHE A 674 -12.47 -28.91 -0.57
CA PHE A 674 -11.49 -27.81 -0.63
C PHE A 674 -10.06 -28.36 -0.73
N SER A 675 -9.63 -28.66 -1.95
CA SER A 675 -8.23 -29.03 -2.21
C SER A 675 -7.34 -27.78 -2.14
N LEU A 676 -6.85 -27.44 -0.94
CA LEU A 676 -5.71 -26.53 -0.78
C LEU A 676 -4.48 -27.04 -1.54
N VAL A 677 -4.23 -28.35 -1.40
CA VAL A 677 -3.04 -29.02 -1.91
C VAL A 677 -3.29 -29.56 -3.31
N GLY A 678 -3.40 -28.62 -4.24
CA GLY A 678 -3.06 -28.84 -5.65
C GLY A 678 -1.60 -28.48 -5.91
N SER A 679 -0.67 -28.95 -5.07
CA SER A 679 0.77 -28.71 -5.22
C SER A 679 1.32 -29.50 -6.41
N TYR A 680 1.04 -29.00 -7.61
CA TYR A 680 2.02 -29.14 -8.66
C TYR A 680 3.19 -28.23 -8.30
N ASP A 681 4.29 -28.81 -7.80
CA ASP A 681 5.58 -28.11 -7.61
C ASP A 681 6.05 -27.43 -8.91
N SER A 682 5.44 -27.80 -10.04
CA SER A 682 5.57 -27.18 -11.33
C SER A 682 4.23 -27.10 -12.06
N VAL A 683 3.44 -26.04 -11.82
CA VAL A 683 2.24 -25.71 -12.63
C VAL A 683 2.60 -25.48 -14.11
N VAL A 684 3.87 -25.16 -14.37
CA VAL A 684 4.46 -25.08 -15.71
C VAL A 684 5.86 -25.72 -15.74
N GLU A 685 6.17 -26.45 -16.82
CA GLU A 685 7.48 -27.06 -17.08
C GLU A 685 7.88 -26.92 -18.55
N LEU A 686 9.18 -27.03 -18.86
CA LEU A 686 9.66 -27.33 -20.20
C LEU A 686 9.70 -28.85 -20.44
N SER A 687 9.60 -29.25 -21.71
CA SER A 687 9.87 -30.63 -22.15
C SER A 687 11.32 -31.03 -21.80
N GLU A 688 11.55 -32.31 -21.44
CA GLU A 688 12.91 -32.78 -21.13
C GLU A 688 13.87 -32.58 -22.31
N LYS A 689 13.38 -32.66 -23.56
CA LYS A 689 14.14 -32.37 -24.78
C LYS A 689 14.80 -30.98 -24.74
N ILE A 690 14.06 -29.94 -24.31
CA ILE A 690 14.61 -28.57 -24.21
C ILE A 690 15.47 -28.43 -22.95
N LYS A 691 15.09 -29.05 -21.82
CA LYS A 691 15.91 -29.05 -20.60
C LYS A 691 17.29 -29.68 -20.85
N GLU A 692 17.37 -30.77 -21.61
CA GLU A 692 18.64 -31.41 -22.01
C GLU A 692 19.48 -30.52 -22.93
N GLN A 693 18.87 -29.90 -23.95
CA GLN A 693 19.57 -28.94 -24.81
C GLN A 693 20.13 -27.75 -24.01
N TYR A 694 19.34 -27.19 -23.09
CA TYR A 694 19.74 -26.06 -22.25
C TYR A 694 20.81 -26.42 -21.20
N ARG A 695 20.64 -27.56 -20.50
CA ARG A 695 21.67 -28.12 -19.61
C ARG A 695 22.99 -28.33 -20.36
N SER A 696 22.93 -28.81 -21.60
CA SER A 696 24.12 -28.99 -22.45
C SER A 696 24.79 -27.66 -22.83
N SER A 697 24.02 -26.60 -23.10
CA SER A 697 24.59 -25.27 -23.35
C SER A 697 25.19 -24.62 -22.10
N GLN A 698 24.57 -24.77 -20.92
CA GLN A 698 25.13 -24.24 -19.66
C GLN A 698 26.40 -24.99 -19.22
N TYR A 699 26.46 -26.33 -19.40
CA TYR A 699 27.65 -27.11 -19.04
C TYR A 699 28.91 -26.68 -19.82
N ASN A 700 28.72 -26.25 -21.07
CA ASN A 700 29.78 -25.69 -21.92
C ASN A 700 30.19 -24.26 -21.53
N HIS A 701 29.38 -23.54 -20.75
CA HIS A 701 29.71 -22.19 -20.27
C HIS A 701 30.47 -22.21 -18.93
N TYR A 702 30.23 -23.23 -18.09
CA TYR A 702 30.87 -23.35 -16.76
C TYR A 702 32.19 -24.14 -16.73
N ASN A 703 32.58 -24.83 -17.82
CA ASN A 703 33.81 -25.63 -17.88
C ASN A 703 34.80 -25.16 -18.97
N HIS A 704 35.26 -23.90 -18.87
CA HIS A 704 36.46 -23.44 -19.57
C HIS A 704 37.53 -22.87 -18.63
N THR A 705 37.97 -23.69 -17.67
CA THR A 705 39.32 -23.54 -17.09
C THR A 705 40.31 -24.33 -17.95
N THR A 706 40.70 -23.76 -19.09
CA THR A 706 41.67 -24.41 -19.99
C THR A 706 43.07 -24.30 -19.42
N THR A 707 43.54 -25.34 -18.73
CA THR A 707 44.91 -25.41 -18.21
C THR A 707 45.91 -25.54 -19.35
N VAL A 708 46.65 -24.48 -19.67
CA VAL A 708 47.77 -24.52 -20.62
C VAL A 708 49.07 -24.20 -19.88
N ASN A 709 49.96 -25.20 -19.83
CA ASN A 709 51.37 -25.08 -19.43
C ASN A 709 51.67 -24.24 -18.17
N GLY A 710 50.95 -24.50 -17.07
CA GLY A 710 51.44 -24.23 -15.72
C GLY A 710 51.63 -22.75 -15.32
N CYS A 711 51.06 -21.79 -16.06
CA CYS A 711 51.16 -20.37 -15.73
C CYS A 711 49.78 -19.72 -15.68
N SER A 712 49.40 -19.16 -14.52
CA SER A 712 48.13 -18.47 -14.32
C SER A 712 48.17 -17.06 -14.91
N VAL A 713 47.48 -16.86 -16.03
CA VAL A 713 47.28 -15.55 -16.67
C VAL A 713 45.79 -15.24 -16.72
N LYS A 714 45.39 -14.04 -16.27
CA LYS A 714 44.02 -13.54 -16.46
C LYS A 714 43.83 -13.19 -17.94
N PRO A 715 42.80 -13.71 -18.64
CA PRO A 715 42.55 -13.36 -20.02
C PRO A 715 41.64 -12.13 -20.12
N ASP A 716 42.16 -11.04 -20.71
CA ASP A 716 41.32 -9.97 -21.24
C ASP A 716 40.74 -10.41 -22.58
N THR A 717 39.43 -10.65 -22.64
CA THR A 717 38.58 -10.89 -23.84
C THR A 717 39.06 -11.91 -24.89
N VAL A 718 38.37 -13.06 -24.96
CA VAL A 718 38.41 -13.98 -26.11
C VAL A 718 37.01 -14.05 -26.73
N ASP A 719 36.90 -13.66 -27.99
CA ASP A 719 35.65 -13.76 -28.75
C ASP A 719 35.58 -15.11 -29.48
N ILE A 720 34.52 -15.89 -29.22
CA ILE A 720 34.24 -17.16 -29.89
C ILE A 720 32.91 -17.03 -30.63
N LYS A 721 32.93 -17.25 -31.95
CA LYS A 721 31.72 -17.29 -32.78
C LYS A 721 31.51 -18.70 -33.33
N ILE A 722 30.32 -19.24 -33.09
CA ILE A 722 29.89 -20.56 -33.51
C ILE A 722 28.87 -20.38 -34.64
N TYR A 723 29.14 -21.00 -35.79
CA TYR A 723 28.22 -21.10 -36.92
C TYR A 723 27.91 -22.59 -37.18
N ASP A 724 26.83 -22.89 -37.89
CA ASP A 724 26.29 -24.25 -38.05
C ASP A 724 27.28 -25.35 -38.51
N ASN A 725 28.44 -24.98 -39.09
CA ASN A 725 29.46 -25.93 -39.58
C ASN A 725 30.94 -25.57 -39.27
N TYR A 726 31.25 -24.51 -38.52
CA TYR A 726 32.64 -24.21 -38.10
C TYR A 726 32.71 -23.26 -36.88
N ILE A 727 33.86 -23.28 -36.21
CA ILE A 727 34.18 -22.40 -35.08
C ILE A 727 35.34 -21.48 -35.49
N THR A 728 35.17 -20.18 -35.25
CA THR A 728 36.22 -19.17 -35.45
C THR A 728 36.58 -18.55 -34.10
N THR A 729 37.87 -18.55 -33.78
CA THR A 729 38.43 -17.91 -32.58
C THR A 729 39.36 -16.78 -33.01
N THR A 730 39.14 -15.59 -32.45
CA THR A 730 39.99 -14.42 -32.69
C THR A 730 40.62 -13.96 -31.39
N THR A 731 41.95 -13.92 -31.35
CA THR A 731 42.69 -13.45 -30.16
C THR A 731 43.38 -12.13 -30.50
N THR A 732 43.03 -11.09 -29.76
CA THR A 732 43.64 -9.76 -29.89
C THR A 732 44.59 -9.53 -28.73
N THR A 733 45.87 -9.29 -29.02
CA THR A 733 46.82 -8.76 -28.02
C THR A 733 47.38 -7.45 -28.54
N ASN A 734 47.93 -6.61 -27.65
CA ASN A 734 48.34 -5.22 -27.93
C ASN A 734 49.41 -5.01 -29.03
N LYS A 735 49.83 -6.05 -29.79
CA LYS A 735 50.70 -5.93 -30.97
C LYS A 735 50.35 -6.83 -32.18
N SER A 736 49.38 -7.73 -32.13
CA SER A 736 48.91 -8.47 -33.33
C SER A 736 47.56 -9.17 -33.12
N VAL A 737 46.84 -9.36 -34.23
CA VAL A 737 45.62 -10.18 -34.33
C VAL A 737 45.99 -11.53 -34.94
N HIS A 738 45.60 -12.63 -34.30
CA HIS A 738 45.65 -13.96 -34.88
C HIS A 738 44.24 -14.57 -34.93
N GLN A 739 43.87 -15.09 -36.10
CA GLN A 739 42.63 -15.80 -36.36
C GLN A 739 42.97 -17.23 -36.77
N THR A 740 42.24 -18.20 -36.22
CA THR A 740 42.36 -19.62 -36.58
C THR A 740 40.98 -20.22 -36.76
N ASP A 741 40.71 -20.74 -37.96
CA ASP A 741 39.46 -21.43 -38.29
C ASP A 741 39.65 -22.95 -38.16
N SER A 742 38.70 -23.63 -37.53
CA SER A 742 38.71 -25.08 -37.33
C SER A 742 37.43 -25.73 -37.88
N TYR A 743 37.59 -26.67 -38.80
CA TYR A 743 36.50 -27.41 -39.43
C TYR A 743 36.24 -28.75 -38.73
N ILE A 744 34.98 -29.02 -38.37
CA ILE A 744 34.56 -30.30 -37.78
C ILE A 744 33.67 -31.03 -38.80
N PHE A 745 34.16 -32.16 -39.33
CA PHE A 745 33.36 -33.05 -40.18
C PHE A 745 32.47 -33.95 -39.32
N VAL A 746 31.15 -33.85 -39.47
CA VAL A 746 30.17 -34.76 -38.83
C VAL A 746 29.66 -35.77 -39.87
N SER A 747 30.18 -37.00 -39.85
CA SER A 747 29.67 -38.10 -40.67
C SER A 747 28.47 -38.79 -40.00
N LYS A 748 27.34 -38.89 -40.70
CA LYS A 748 26.22 -39.76 -40.29
C LYS A 748 26.52 -41.23 -40.61
N SER A 749 26.45 -42.13 -39.62
CA SER A 749 26.20 -43.56 -39.86
C SER A 749 25.59 -44.26 -38.64
N GLU A 750 24.87 -45.35 -38.91
CA GLU A 750 24.16 -46.15 -37.92
C GLU A 750 25.04 -47.29 -37.34
N LYS A 751 24.66 -47.77 -36.15
CA LYS A 751 24.86 -49.14 -35.61
C LYS A 751 26.28 -49.73 -35.42
N SER A 752 26.37 -50.43 -34.28
CA SER A 752 27.19 -51.62 -33.99
C SER A 752 28.64 -51.48 -33.49
N SER A 753 28.81 -51.98 -32.25
CA SER A 753 29.92 -52.77 -31.68
C SER A 753 31.38 -52.67 -32.18
N LEU A 754 32.25 -52.51 -31.17
CA LEU A 754 33.51 -53.23 -30.92
C LEU A 754 34.85 -52.79 -31.57
N PHE A 755 35.88 -53.01 -30.76
CA PHE A 755 37.33 -53.04 -30.99
C PHE A 755 38.12 -51.72 -31.20
N ALA A 756 39.33 -51.75 -30.64
CA ALA A 756 40.24 -50.63 -30.47
C ALA A 756 41.34 -50.61 -31.53
N SER A 757 42.00 -49.47 -31.72
CA SER A 757 43.45 -49.39 -31.90
C SER A 757 43.98 -47.96 -31.89
N THR A 758 44.98 -47.70 -31.06
CA THR A 758 45.83 -46.49 -31.12
C THR A 758 47.13 -46.80 -31.86
N PRO A 759 47.57 -45.94 -32.80
CA PRO A 759 48.96 -45.88 -33.23
C PRO A 759 49.78 -44.90 -32.37
N LYS A 760 51.00 -45.30 -32.01
CA LYS A 760 51.97 -44.54 -31.20
C LYS A 760 52.86 -43.63 -32.04
N ILE A 761 53.43 -42.60 -31.40
CA ILE A 761 54.84 -42.11 -31.42
C ILE A 761 54.89 -41.16 -30.18
N GLY A 762 55.82 -41.16 -29.22
CA GLY A 762 57.21 -41.67 -29.10
C GLY A 762 58.15 -40.46 -28.90
N CYS A 763 59.07 -40.35 -27.92
CA CYS A 763 59.52 -41.27 -26.86
C CYS A 763 60.34 -40.54 -25.75
N SER A 764 60.77 -41.29 -24.73
CA SER A 764 61.71 -40.96 -23.62
C SER A 764 61.17 -40.11 -22.44
N GLY A 765 61.38 -40.48 -21.16
CA GLY A 765 61.93 -41.72 -20.59
C GLY A 765 62.15 -41.66 -19.06
N SER A 766 62.11 -42.82 -18.37
CA SER A 766 62.52 -43.11 -16.95
C SER A 766 61.43 -43.55 -15.93
N SER A 767 60.86 -44.75 -16.16
CA SER A 767 60.75 -45.93 -15.25
C SER A 767 60.32 -45.90 -13.75
N VAL A 768 59.61 -47.00 -13.37
CA VAL A 768 59.29 -47.58 -12.02
C VAL A 768 58.09 -46.92 -11.29
N ALA A 769 56.84 -47.44 -11.31
CA ALA A 769 56.26 -48.67 -10.69
C ALA A 769 56.16 -48.57 -9.13
N THR A 770 55.09 -48.94 -8.40
CA THR A 770 53.89 -49.79 -8.64
C THR A 770 52.64 -49.34 -7.83
N ASP A 771 51.47 -49.85 -8.22
CA ASP A 771 50.27 -50.23 -7.42
C ASP A 771 49.30 -49.24 -6.71
N SER A 772 48.01 -49.62 -6.88
CA SER A 772 46.83 -49.45 -6.00
C SER A 772 46.28 -48.06 -5.62
N GLU A 773 45.05 -47.86 -6.12
CA GLU A 773 43.88 -47.18 -5.54
C GLU A 773 43.95 -46.46 -4.16
N ASN A 774 43.45 -45.22 -4.22
CA ASN A 774 42.52 -44.57 -3.27
C ASN A 774 42.98 -43.99 -1.90
N VAL A 775 42.84 -42.65 -1.86
CA VAL A 775 42.30 -41.82 -0.76
C VAL A 775 43.09 -41.74 0.57
N VAL A 776 43.81 -40.62 0.75
CA VAL A 776 43.94 -39.95 2.06
C VAL A 776 43.82 -38.42 1.91
N VAL A 777 43.10 -37.81 2.85
CA VAL A 777 42.82 -36.38 3.02
C VAL A 777 44.02 -35.59 3.54
N VAL A 778 44.23 -34.34 3.09
CA VAL A 778 44.89 -33.31 3.93
C VAL A 778 44.16 -31.95 3.88
N ARG A 779 43.96 -31.42 5.08
CA ARG A 779 43.36 -30.11 5.44
C ARG A 779 44.17 -28.91 4.93
N GLY A 780 43.48 -27.78 4.72
CA GLY A 780 44.09 -26.44 4.71
C GLY A 780 43.81 -25.69 6.03
N SER A 781 44.84 -25.09 6.63
CA SER A 781 44.76 -24.38 7.91
C SER A 781 45.50 -23.03 7.85
N SER A 782 44.80 -21.92 8.09
CA SER A 782 45.32 -20.62 8.56
C SER A 782 44.14 -19.64 8.69
N GLY A 783 44.08 -18.73 9.67
CA GLY A 783 45.03 -18.42 10.73
C GLY A 783 44.98 -16.92 11.05
N CYS A 784 44.01 -16.49 11.87
CA CYS A 784 43.85 -15.10 12.27
C CYS A 784 44.41 -14.85 13.68
N ASN A 785 45.17 -13.77 13.89
CA ASN A 785 45.53 -13.28 15.22
C ASN A 785 44.93 -11.89 15.44
N GLY A 786 44.13 -11.77 16.49
CA GLY A 786 43.20 -10.66 16.70
C GLY A 786 43.64 -9.50 17.60
N SER A 787 42.68 -8.60 17.80
CA SER A 787 42.42 -7.75 18.97
C SER A 787 41.20 -6.87 18.61
N THR A 788 40.18 -6.62 19.45
CA THR A 788 39.83 -7.07 20.82
C THR A 788 38.32 -6.78 21.04
N ASP A 789 37.64 -7.64 21.82
CA ASP A 789 36.56 -7.42 22.83
C ASP A 789 35.69 -6.13 22.79
N ASN A 790 34.40 -6.06 23.12
CA ASN A 790 33.36 -7.00 23.65
C ASN A 790 31.96 -6.31 23.40
N GLU A 791 30.76 -6.79 23.75
CA GLU A 791 30.21 -8.00 24.41
C GLU A 791 28.84 -8.32 23.73
N LYS A 792 28.34 -9.57 23.81
CA LYS A 792 26.91 -9.88 23.64
C LYS A 792 26.45 -10.89 24.69
N ARG A 793 25.48 -10.50 25.52
CA ARG A 793 24.76 -11.44 26.40
C ARG A 793 23.73 -12.23 25.60
N GLY A 794 23.82 -13.55 25.65
CA GLY A 794 22.79 -14.45 25.12
C GLY A 794 21.68 -14.74 26.14
N SER A 795 20.44 -14.71 25.69
CA SER A 795 19.27 -15.16 26.46
C SER A 795 18.96 -16.62 26.10
N SER A 796 19.22 -17.56 27.00
CA SER A 796 18.92 -18.98 26.81
C SER A 796 17.44 -19.29 27.10
N VAL A 797 16.71 -19.82 26.13
CA VAL A 797 15.34 -20.34 26.34
C VAL A 797 15.42 -21.80 26.81
N ILE A 798 14.88 -22.07 28.00
CA ILE A 798 14.72 -23.42 28.54
C ILE A 798 13.26 -23.84 28.31
N LEU A 799 13.03 -24.79 27.39
CA LEU A 799 11.69 -25.36 27.18
C LEU A 799 11.43 -26.50 28.16
N SER A 800 10.42 -26.34 29.02
CA SER A 800 9.97 -27.36 29.97
C SER A 800 8.65 -28.01 29.53
N SER A 801 8.52 -29.30 29.81
CA SER A 801 7.31 -30.15 29.70
C SER A 801 6.93 -30.74 28.32
N LYS A 802 7.55 -31.89 28.01
CA LYS A 802 6.99 -33.16 27.46
C LYS A 802 5.95 -33.20 26.32
N THR A 803 5.49 -32.10 25.74
CA THR A 803 4.35 -32.09 24.78
C THR A 803 4.77 -31.82 23.32
N ASP A 804 6.02 -31.46 23.06
CA ASP A 804 6.48 -30.91 21.76
C ASP A 804 7.13 -31.91 20.77
N TYR A 805 7.04 -33.22 21.03
CA TYR A 805 7.64 -34.22 20.13
C TYR A 805 6.96 -34.29 18.74
N THR A 806 5.75 -33.76 18.56
CA THR A 806 5.07 -33.76 17.25
C THR A 806 5.60 -32.65 16.33
N ASN A 807 5.91 -31.47 16.87
CA ASN A 807 6.40 -30.32 16.10
C ASN A 807 7.83 -30.55 15.58
N ILE A 808 8.70 -31.14 16.40
CA ILE A 808 10.07 -31.50 15.99
C ILE A 808 10.02 -32.56 14.87
N ALA A 809 9.05 -33.49 14.88
CA ALA A 809 8.91 -34.51 13.85
C ALA A 809 8.64 -33.90 12.46
N LEU A 810 7.77 -32.89 12.41
CA LEU A 810 7.43 -32.15 11.19
C LEU A 810 8.65 -31.39 10.65
N HIS A 811 9.33 -30.60 11.48
CA HIS A 811 10.51 -29.82 11.06
C HIS A 811 11.70 -30.72 10.64
N VAL A 812 11.88 -31.90 11.26
CA VAL A 812 12.85 -32.91 10.79
C VAL A 812 12.45 -33.42 9.40
N ASN A 813 11.17 -33.73 9.18
CA ASN A 813 10.68 -34.25 7.90
C ASN A 813 10.77 -33.22 6.77
N GLU A 814 10.42 -31.95 7.03
CA GLU A 814 10.57 -30.86 6.06
C GLU A 814 12.04 -30.71 5.65
N TRP A 815 12.96 -30.67 6.61
CA TRP A 815 14.39 -30.59 6.32
C TRP A 815 14.93 -31.80 5.54
N LEU A 816 14.48 -33.02 5.85
CA LEU A 816 14.83 -34.23 5.09
C LEU A 816 14.29 -34.20 3.65
N SER A 817 13.09 -33.65 3.47
CA SER A 817 12.48 -33.45 2.16
C SER A 817 13.27 -32.43 1.33
N GLU A 818 13.59 -31.26 1.91
CA GLU A 818 14.35 -30.20 1.23
C GLU A 818 15.79 -30.61 0.89
N SER A 819 16.51 -31.24 1.82
CA SER A 819 17.96 -31.48 1.68
C SER A 819 18.30 -32.78 0.95
N TYR A 820 17.38 -33.75 0.92
CA TYR A 820 17.63 -35.08 0.38
C TYR A 820 16.50 -35.66 -0.49
N GLY A 821 15.36 -34.97 -0.63
CA GLY A 821 14.26 -35.40 -1.51
C GLY A 821 13.49 -36.61 -0.99
N VAL A 822 13.50 -36.88 0.32
CA VAL A 822 12.82 -38.05 0.92
C VAL A 822 11.78 -37.63 1.94
N THR A 823 10.53 -38.01 1.72
CA THR A 823 9.40 -37.87 2.66
C THR A 823 9.16 -39.18 3.41
N TYR A 824 9.15 -39.13 4.75
CA TYR A 824 8.92 -40.30 5.61
C TYR A 824 7.57 -40.22 6.33
N THR A 825 6.79 -41.30 6.28
CA THR A 825 5.39 -41.36 6.75
C THR A 825 5.21 -42.04 8.12
N GLY A 826 6.29 -42.31 8.86
CA GLY A 826 6.24 -42.98 10.17
C GLY A 826 6.02 -42.03 11.35
N SER A 827 5.28 -42.50 12.36
CA SER A 827 4.72 -41.68 13.46
C SER A 827 5.63 -41.45 14.68
N ASN A 828 6.96 -41.62 14.56
CA ASN A 828 7.88 -41.45 15.70
C ASN A 828 9.27 -40.94 15.28
N ILE A 829 9.68 -39.79 15.85
CA ILE A 829 11.00 -39.14 15.68
C ILE A 829 12.18 -40.11 15.72
N LYS A 830 12.17 -41.08 16.64
CA LYS A 830 13.32 -41.97 16.83
C LYS A 830 13.62 -42.76 15.54
N ALA A 831 12.57 -43.24 14.86
CA ALA A 831 12.72 -43.97 13.61
C ALA A 831 13.26 -43.08 12.47
N SER A 832 12.83 -41.82 12.39
CA SER A 832 13.34 -40.85 11.40
C SER A 832 14.82 -40.52 11.61
N ILE A 833 15.24 -40.33 12.88
CA ILE A 833 16.65 -40.10 13.22
C ILE A 833 17.49 -41.34 12.94
N ASP A 834 17.03 -42.53 13.35
CA ASP A 834 17.73 -43.79 13.09
C ASP A 834 17.88 -44.05 11.58
N TRP A 835 16.84 -43.79 10.78
CA TRP A 835 16.89 -43.89 9.31
C TRP A 835 17.87 -42.89 8.68
N PHE A 836 17.94 -41.66 9.17
CA PHE A 836 18.87 -40.66 8.64
C PHE A 836 20.33 -41.01 8.98
N ILE A 837 20.59 -41.51 10.19
CA ILE A 837 21.91 -42.02 10.59
C ILE A 837 22.31 -43.19 9.68
N ASP A 838 21.40 -44.10 9.36
CA ASP A 838 21.66 -45.23 8.45
C ASP A 838 21.93 -44.78 7.00
N ASN A 839 21.26 -43.75 6.50
CA ASN A 839 21.54 -43.20 5.17
C ASN A 839 22.87 -42.45 5.12
N VAL A 840 23.25 -41.72 6.18
CA VAL A 840 24.59 -41.10 6.28
C VAL A 840 25.69 -42.18 6.40
N THR A 841 25.43 -43.25 7.17
CA THR A 841 26.30 -44.43 7.27
C THR A 841 26.54 -45.04 5.89
N ALA A 842 25.46 -45.33 5.13
CA ALA A 842 25.55 -45.96 3.81
C ALA A 842 26.10 -45.04 2.70
N LYS A 843 25.79 -43.74 2.72
CA LYS A 843 26.20 -42.78 1.68
C LYS A 843 27.68 -42.38 1.77
N PHE A 844 28.27 -42.45 2.96
CA PHE A 844 29.65 -42.01 3.21
C PHE A 844 30.57 -43.14 3.73
N ASP A 845 30.07 -44.38 3.80
CA ASP A 845 30.74 -45.57 4.35
C ASP A 845 31.38 -45.32 5.73
N LEU A 846 30.58 -44.75 6.64
CA LEU A 846 31.02 -44.36 7.99
C LEU A 846 30.43 -45.29 9.05
N PRO A 847 31.15 -45.57 10.16
CA PRO A 847 30.55 -46.24 11.31
C PRO A 847 29.33 -45.49 11.84
N ARG A 848 28.26 -46.21 12.22
CA ARG A 848 26.97 -45.64 12.65
C ARG A 848 27.10 -44.59 13.76
N GLU A 849 28.07 -44.75 14.68
CA GLU A 849 28.36 -43.75 15.73
C GLU A 849 28.94 -42.44 15.18
N SER A 850 29.79 -42.50 14.15
CA SER A 850 30.34 -41.32 13.49
C SER A 850 29.26 -40.59 12.68
N ALA A 851 28.41 -41.33 11.97
CA ALA A 851 27.22 -40.78 11.33
C ALA A 851 26.29 -40.12 12.36
N ALA A 852 25.98 -40.79 13.47
CA ALA A 852 25.16 -40.25 14.55
C ALA A 852 25.72 -38.95 15.15
N LYS A 853 27.05 -38.83 15.27
CA LYS A 853 27.70 -37.60 15.72
C LYS A 853 27.55 -36.46 14.71
N ILE A 854 27.76 -36.70 13.42
CA ILE A 854 27.57 -35.71 12.35
C ILE A 854 26.12 -35.20 12.34
N VAL A 855 25.14 -36.12 12.42
CA VAL A 855 23.71 -35.79 12.51
C VAL A 855 23.41 -34.93 13.73
N LYS A 856 23.96 -35.29 14.90
CA LYS A 856 23.77 -34.55 16.16
C LYS A 856 24.39 -33.14 16.12
N ASP A 857 25.58 -32.99 15.56
CA ASP A 857 26.26 -31.71 15.46
C ASP A 857 25.55 -30.79 14.43
N ALA A 858 24.96 -31.36 13.36
CA ALA A 858 24.10 -30.62 12.43
C ALA A 858 22.82 -30.06 13.09
N PHE A 859 22.14 -30.85 13.94
CA PHE A 859 21.00 -30.36 14.73
C PHE A 859 21.39 -29.26 15.72
N ARG A 860 22.53 -29.41 16.41
CA ARG A 860 23.05 -28.41 17.36
C ARG A 860 23.41 -27.08 16.70
N ASN A 861 23.98 -27.10 15.51
CA ASN A 861 24.28 -25.89 14.75
C ASN A 861 23.03 -25.10 14.33
N ARG A 862 21.83 -25.70 14.43
CA ARG A 862 20.53 -25.04 14.25
C ARG A 862 19.78 -24.78 15.57
N GLY A 863 20.47 -24.90 16.71
CA GLY A 863 19.91 -24.59 18.04
C GLY A 863 19.04 -25.68 18.66
N TRP A 864 19.01 -26.89 18.09
CA TRP A 864 18.23 -28.01 18.62
C TRP A 864 19.09 -28.82 19.62
N VAL A 865 18.51 -29.20 20.77
CA VAL A 865 19.25 -29.71 21.96
C VAL A 865 19.38 -31.24 21.98
#